data_AF-A0A7C5J2T7-F1
#
_entry.id   AF-A0A7C5J2T7-F1
#
_cell.length_a   1.000
_cell.length_b   1.000
_cell.length_c   1.000
_cell.angle_alpha   90.00
_cell.angle_beta   90.00
_cell.angle_gamma   90.00
#
_symmetry.space_group_name_H-M   'P 1'
#
loop_
_entity.id
_entity.type
_entity.pdbx_description
1 polymer ?
#
loop_
_entity_poly.entity_id
_entity_poly.type
_entity_poly.pdbx_seq_one_letter_code
_entity_poly.pdbx_strand_id
1 'polypeptide(L)'
;MPLRTRHLLLSATLGMATFSARGQTTVPPVATDPPEAFQSLTNPLSTATNFNIETVRGMLLASDGLFAINTHGSTLVRYTNLQSPRWQNEWPTLHNPVAITEWRDSLLVVGGSSWSLAEHDRTTGRITRQVALAAEPADIVVDAIRDEAYVACQGDDVVVRIDLTTFTENARYAIPAERPRFLFLDELAVPTPLVYVAPFLSGNNTTLARSPAPEPRSTVLDLKAPGIGWTSLPDEDLFVIDPTQPAGSAVTPVLHEAGTLIAEHGRNPATSDYWVISTESLNAAQHSEDKHRGRFAKAQLTIGISSGSRPVPATVIDLDVPIGGGAKASATSMSFPFALAFHSTGYAAIASSTGDLITLLTPAGSRFFDIPVTQTTNSAQMPMPPQIGRAIPRDILIDSVSNSMFVYLWGWNKVFLYDLNNLGAAPFWLDLGPDPMPIAAQKGRSIFYDAKRPSDVDSQGNPLFHGAVTCNTCHPGGAMDLLGWELSDSNNDIKDLMVTQSLLSIRDTFPYHWRGERNLDHFNGAFVGLLGHRNKLTETPGGELDQLEAFIFSLQAPANPREDISRKLAGLDARLGQQVFLTKPNVLANFSCADCHAMPSGTNGERIAELFLGIASTASLDVAHLRQLRHKDQTPVSIVIPDAQGNLVTVQRARSGFGLAHAGVNFDIPDFIKPNVPSGGPFNITPQEQTQLSAFVRQFDQGIAPAAHVTYFMTPTNKATMSATVSSVLLTQAANGWIDVVVIGYEGPSGGVLTDLRWLYNPATGSFTSNHAAFGARSFATFVNAITGPTRYLFLGVPPGNGRRLAFDPDNDDLTDAQEAAQLTDPRNRDTDLDGYDDGYEVQVGSPPLIANVPNDSTPPALAAGTTLQLDHNTSTSAMFTARFNEPVTWQLDALDVSNGVPIGSAPVVSVTRGASLQREAMIHMHELYPSTAPTPGGATRSYVPRLRFTDPRGNTTTLVGAQLSTAPMLIVGGVPLPVTISSVGYLWPPARGSGSLSVSAVASVRYKGEPQPATTGTPVIPLPAVGKVVVARVLKRPKGSPTWSVSKSPVVTSTQLVPTFSLMDPSGAIAPYTALPGDFLLSAPTSSTGSASFTFQHSGLVLGDEVRLSIVAVLDPVAGMPGVFTAVSLGQWELPTTPGGATPTVPAGADGRGLTTAY
;
A
#
# COMPACT_ATOMS: atom_id res chain seq x y z
N MET A 1 8.34 -62.71 19.98
CA MET A 1 7.92 -63.95 19.30
C MET A 1 6.69 -63.63 18.45
N PRO A 2 6.65 -64.05 17.16
CA PRO A 2 5.57 -63.73 16.22
C PRO A 2 4.44 -64.78 16.28
N LEU A 3 3.45 -64.63 15.38
CA LEU A 3 2.32 -65.54 15.03
C LEU A 3 0.95 -65.01 15.55
N ARG A 4 -0.17 -64.98 14.80
CA ARG A 4 -0.48 -65.27 13.40
C ARG A 4 -1.96 -64.89 13.15
N THR A 5 -2.22 -64.23 12.01
CA THR A 5 -3.34 -64.43 11.05
C THR A 5 -4.84 -64.36 11.41
N ARG A 6 -5.53 -63.50 10.62
CA ARG A 6 -6.78 -63.71 9.81
C ARG A 6 -8.13 -63.71 10.56
N HIS A 7 -9.25 -63.11 10.13
CA HIS A 7 -9.72 -62.58 8.82
C HIS A 7 -11.04 -61.75 8.98
N LEU A 8 -11.27 -60.83 8.02
CA LEU A 8 -12.52 -60.32 7.40
C LEU A 8 -13.52 -59.34 8.11
N LEU A 9 -13.62 -58.13 7.51
CA LEU A 9 -14.79 -57.36 6.98
C LEU A 9 -16.19 -57.60 7.63
N LEU A 10 -17.03 -56.61 7.97
CA LEU A 10 -17.52 -55.43 7.22
C LEU A 10 -18.13 -54.34 8.15
N SER A 11 -18.11 -53.09 7.67
CA SER A 11 -19.11 -52.01 7.79
C SER A 11 -19.33 -51.19 9.08
N ALA A 12 -18.83 -49.95 8.98
CA ALA A 12 -19.47 -48.65 9.24
C ALA A 12 -20.10 -48.32 10.62
N THR A 13 -19.51 -47.35 11.33
CA THR A 13 -20.12 -46.02 11.60
C THR A 13 -19.14 -45.07 12.32
N LEU A 14 -19.41 -43.78 12.16
CA LEU A 14 -18.66 -42.57 12.50
C LEU A 14 -18.07 -42.48 13.92
N GLY A 15 -16.91 -41.82 14.02
CA GLY A 15 -16.36 -41.28 15.26
C GLY A 15 -15.35 -40.16 14.96
N MET A 16 -15.64 -38.96 15.47
CA MET A 16 -14.89 -37.72 15.34
C MET A 16 -13.42 -37.88 15.76
N ALA A 17 -12.49 -37.30 14.99
CA ALA A 17 -11.09 -37.19 15.35
C ALA A 17 -10.75 -35.73 15.67
N THR A 18 -10.36 -35.52 16.93
CA THR A 18 -9.73 -34.32 17.47
C THR A 18 -8.32 -34.18 16.89
N PHE A 19 -7.99 -33.00 16.34
CA PHE A 19 -6.61 -32.65 16.00
C PHE A 19 -5.88 -32.23 17.29
N SER A 20 -4.92 -33.04 17.71
CA SER A 20 -4.00 -32.75 18.82
C SER A 20 -2.65 -32.29 18.27
N ALA A 21 -2.09 -31.27 18.93
CA ALA A 21 -0.77 -30.68 18.73
C ALA A 21 0.34 -31.74 18.64
N ARG A 22 1.22 -31.64 17.64
CA ARG A 22 2.45 -32.44 17.56
C ARG A 22 3.62 -31.67 18.16
N GLY A 23 4.04 -32.11 19.34
CA GLY A 23 5.36 -31.83 19.88
C GLY A 23 6.47 -32.47 19.03
N GLN A 24 7.62 -31.79 19.01
CA GLN A 24 8.85 -32.22 18.36
C GLN A 24 9.35 -33.55 18.93
N THR A 25 9.61 -34.54 18.06
CA THR A 25 10.53 -35.64 18.37
C THR A 25 11.62 -35.70 17.30
N THR A 26 12.85 -35.85 17.77
CA THR A 26 14.11 -35.85 17.02
C THR A 26 14.21 -37.03 16.04
N VAL A 27 14.36 -36.73 14.75
CA VAL A 27 14.68 -37.67 13.66
C VAL A 27 16.21 -37.64 13.41
N PRO A 28 16.88 -38.77 13.05
CA PRO A 28 18.33 -38.78 12.84
C PRO A 28 18.73 -37.98 11.59
N PRO A 29 19.99 -37.51 11.48
CA PRO A 29 20.41 -36.57 10.45
C PRO A 29 20.40 -37.24 9.07
N VAL A 30 19.46 -36.84 8.23
CA VAL A 30 19.58 -36.99 6.78
C VAL A 30 20.66 -36.02 6.31
N ALA A 31 21.55 -36.49 5.44
CA ALA A 31 22.64 -35.70 4.88
C ALA A 31 22.11 -34.33 4.40
N THR A 32 22.65 -33.26 4.99
CA THR A 32 22.30 -31.88 4.64
C THR A 32 22.98 -31.51 3.33
N ASP A 33 22.22 -31.47 2.24
CA ASP A 33 22.59 -30.63 1.11
C ASP A 33 22.71 -29.17 1.62
N PRO A 34 23.65 -28.37 1.07
CA PRO A 34 23.82 -26.98 1.50
C PRO A 34 22.51 -26.21 1.32
N PRO A 35 22.15 -25.31 2.24
CA PRO A 35 20.97 -24.46 2.06
C PRO A 35 21.16 -23.61 0.81
N GLU A 36 20.32 -23.82 -0.20
CA GLU A 36 20.27 -22.96 -1.38
C GLU A 36 19.88 -21.54 -0.94
N ALA A 37 20.57 -20.54 -1.50
CA ALA A 37 20.32 -19.14 -1.18
C ALA A 37 18.93 -18.72 -1.69
N PHE A 38 18.20 -17.96 -0.88
CA PHE A 38 16.98 -17.32 -1.36
C PHE A 38 17.35 -16.34 -2.49
N GLN A 39 16.64 -16.35 -3.61
CA GLN A 39 16.88 -15.36 -4.66
C GLN A 39 16.23 -14.06 -4.20
N SER A 40 17.04 -13.15 -3.65
CA SER A 40 16.53 -11.91 -3.05
C SER A 40 15.87 -10.99 -4.07
N LEU A 41 14.72 -10.45 -3.71
CA LEU A 41 14.19 -9.21 -4.29
C LEU A 41 15.01 -8.11 -3.61
N THR A 42 16.12 -7.69 -4.19
CA THR A 42 16.84 -6.56 -3.58
C THR A 42 15.98 -5.31 -3.74
N ASN A 43 15.81 -4.55 -2.66
CA ASN A 43 15.42 -3.14 -2.74
C ASN A 43 16.72 -2.33 -2.77
N PRO A 44 17.29 -2.04 -3.96
CA PRO A 44 18.49 -1.25 -4.03
C PRO A 44 18.13 0.20 -3.67
N LEU A 45 18.61 0.65 -2.51
CA LEU A 45 19.15 1.99 -2.35
C LEU A 45 18.15 3.17 -2.39
N SER A 46 17.11 3.14 -1.55
CA SER A 46 16.46 4.40 -1.16
C SER A 46 17.34 5.16 -0.15
N THR A 47 17.49 6.48 -0.26
CA THR A 47 18.08 7.33 0.81
C THR A 47 17.32 7.24 2.12
N ALA A 48 16.04 6.84 2.07
CA ALA A 48 15.25 6.59 3.24
C ALA A 48 14.13 5.58 2.93
N THR A 49 14.10 4.48 3.70
CA THR A 49 12.98 3.53 3.70
C THR A 49 11.87 4.04 4.62
N ASN A 50 10.66 4.16 4.08
CA ASN A 50 9.47 4.56 4.81
C ASN A 50 8.53 3.36 4.98
N PHE A 51 8.47 2.80 6.19
CA PHE A 51 7.51 1.76 6.56
C PHE A 51 6.11 2.30 6.89
N ASN A 52 5.95 3.63 6.91
CA ASN A 52 4.73 4.31 7.32
C ASN A 52 4.21 3.84 8.69
N ILE A 53 5.13 3.63 9.62
CA ILE A 53 4.81 3.22 10.99
C ILE A 53 4.04 4.35 11.67
N GLU A 54 2.79 4.06 11.98
CA GLU A 54 1.88 4.96 12.68
C GLU A 54 2.06 4.78 14.20
N THR A 55 2.22 5.89 14.93
CA THR A 55 2.22 5.89 16.40
C THR A 55 0.91 5.35 16.94
N VAL A 56 0.98 4.51 17.99
CA VAL A 56 -0.19 3.91 18.66
C VAL A 56 -0.38 4.53 20.04
N ARG A 57 0.66 4.48 20.90
CA ARG A 57 0.67 5.08 22.24
C ARG A 57 1.92 5.94 22.42
N GLY A 58 1.85 7.16 21.91
CA GLY A 58 3.01 8.03 21.72
C GLY A 58 3.48 8.77 22.97
N MET A 59 2.64 8.86 24.01
CA MET A 59 2.89 9.70 25.17
C MET A 59 2.71 8.94 26.50
N LEU A 60 3.45 9.37 27.51
CA LEU A 60 3.33 8.93 28.88
C LEU A 60 3.47 10.14 29.81
N LEU A 61 2.40 10.47 30.55
CA LEU A 61 2.50 11.44 31.63
C LEU A 61 2.88 10.71 32.92
N ALA A 62 4.09 10.98 33.39
CA ALA A 62 4.64 10.36 34.56
C ALA A 62 4.84 11.40 35.68
N SER A 63 5.11 10.95 36.90
CA SER A 63 5.25 11.82 38.09
C SER A 63 6.31 12.93 37.99
N ASP A 64 7.27 12.78 37.08
CA ASP A 64 8.42 13.67 36.91
C ASP A 64 8.49 14.32 35.52
N GLY A 65 7.41 14.28 34.75
CA GLY A 65 7.29 14.96 33.47
C GLY A 65 6.49 14.19 32.43
N LEU A 66 6.29 14.83 31.28
CA LEU A 66 5.75 14.18 30.10
C LEU A 66 6.89 13.51 29.32
N PHE A 67 6.73 12.25 28.96
CA PHE A 67 7.58 11.54 28.02
C PHE A 67 6.82 11.34 26.71
N ALA A 68 7.52 11.44 25.59
CA ALA A 68 6.95 11.15 24.29
C ALA A 68 7.98 10.53 23.35
N ILE A 69 7.53 9.66 22.45
CA ILE A 69 8.36 9.07 21.41
C ILE A 69 8.25 9.90 20.13
N ASN A 70 9.37 10.13 19.45
CA ASN A 70 9.37 10.60 18.07
C ASN A 70 9.46 9.39 17.15
N THR A 71 8.33 8.97 16.58
CA THR A 71 8.27 7.81 15.68
C THR A 71 9.12 8.00 14.43
N HIS A 72 9.20 9.23 13.89
CA HIS A 72 9.99 9.52 12.68
C HIS A 72 11.50 9.54 12.97
N GLY A 73 11.90 10.27 14.01
CA GLY A 73 13.29 10.45 14.43
C GLY A 73 13.90 9.28 15.23
N SER A 74 13.08 8.33 15.69
CA SER A 74 13.51 7.20 16.54
C SER A 74 14.18 7.66 17.86
N THR A 75 13.58 8.66 18.50
CA THR A 75 14.03 9.21 19.78
C THR A 75 12.92 9.21 20.83
N LEU A 76 13.34 9.30 22.09
CA LEU A 76 12.50 9.49 23.27
C LEU A 76 12.83 10.87 23.85
N VAL A 77 11.82 11.70 24.05
CA VAL A 77 11.97 13.04 24.64
C VAL A 77 11.26 13.14 25.98
N ARG A 78 11.77 14.01 26.86
CA ARG A 78 11.19 14.31 28.17
C ARG A 78 11.01 15.81 28.37
N TYR A 79 9.84 16.19 28.87
CA TYR A 79 9.49 17.54 29.27
C TYR A 79 9.25 17.59 30.78
N THR A 80 10.14 18.27 31.49
CA THR A 80 9.97 18.62 32.91
C THR A 80 9.35 20.01 33.07
N ASN A 81 9.44 20.85 32.05
CA ASN A 81 8.80 22.16 32.00
C ASN A 81 7.84 22.26 30.80
N LEU A 82 6.54 22.07 31.06
CA LEU A 82 5.46 22.15 30.05
C LEU A 82 5.15 23.58 29.58
N GLN A 83 5.95 24.57 29.96
CA GLN A 83 5.91 25.94 29.43
C GLN A 83 7.04 26.22 28.44
N SER A 84 7.92 25.24 28.19
CA SER A 84 8.97 25.30 27.17
C SER A 84 8.60 24.38 26.01
N PRO A 85 8.67 24.86 24.75
CA PRO A 85 8.36 24.01 23.59
C PRO A 85 9.43 22.93 23.38
N ARG A 86 10.69 23.23 23.72
CA ARG A 86 11.79 22.27 23.65
C ARG A 86 11.81 21.36 24.88
N TRP A 87 12.07 20.09 24.64
CA TRP A 87 12.34 19.08 25.64
C TRP A 87 13.58 19.43 26.48
N GLN A 88 13.68 18.87 27.68
CA GLN A 88 14.86 18.99 28.54
C GLN A 88 15.83 17.83 28.35
N ASN A 89 15.33 16.68 27.87
CA ASN A 89 16.15 15.52 27.53
C ASN A 89 15.65 14.87 26.25
N GLU A 90 16.58 14.37 25.45
CA GLU A 90 16.34 13.54 24.27
C GLU A 90 17.31 12.37 24.32
N TRP A 91 16.81 11.18 24.01
CA TRP A 91 17.59 9.95 24.00
C TRP A 91 17.27 9.12 22.75
N PRO A 92 18.28 8.47 22.15
CA PRO A 92 18.02 7.52 21.08
C PRO A 92 17.28 6.29 21.61
N THR A 93 16.43 5.69 20.78
CA THR A 93 15.72 4.45 21.11
C THR A 93 15.67 3.52 19.89
N LEU A 94 14.81 2.51 19.95
CA LEU A 94 14.56 1.57 18.86
C LEU A 94 14.06 2.28 17.59
N HIS A 95 14.27 1.65 16.42
CA HIS A 95 13.86 2.22 15.13
C HIS A 95 12.33 2.24 15.00
N ASN A 96 11.80 3.43 14.65
CA ASN A 96 10.37 3.75 14.54
C ASN A 96 9.54 3.26 15.75
N PRO A 97 9.73 3.88 16.93
CA PRO A 97 8.99 3.50 18.14
C PRO A 97 7.50 3.81 18.00
N VAL A 98 6.64 2.94 18.55
CA VAL A 98 5.18 3.01 18.39
C VAL A 98 4.41 3.17 19.70
N ALA A 99 4.98 2.69 20.81
CA ALA A 99 4.34 2.72 22.11
C ALA A 99 5.36 2.96 23.23
N ILE A 100 4.94 3.70 24.26
CA ILE A 100 5.68 3.91 25.51
C ILE A 100 4.78 3.67 26.72
N THR A 101 5.35 3.11 27.78
CA THR A 101 4.73 2.98 29.10
C THR A 101 5.79 2.98 30.20
N GLU A 102 5.39 3.03 31.47
CA GLU A 102 6.30 2.90 32.62
C GLU A 102 6.16 1.54 33.32
N TRP A 103 7.26 1.10 33.92
CA TRP A 103 7.26 0.03 34.90
C TRP A 103 8.30 0.36 35.96
N ARG A 104 7.83 0.62 37.20
CA ARG A 104 8.66 1.09 38.32
C ARG A 104 9.43 2.37 37.93
N ASP A 105 10.75 2.36 38.04
CA ASP A 105 11.63 3.48 37.69
C ASP A 105 12.16 3.40 36.24
N SER A 106 11.57 2.53 35.41
CA SER A 106 11.96 2.32 34.02
C SER A 106 10.87 2.76 33.06
N LEU A 107 11.29 3.11 31.85
CA LEU A 107 10.41 3.32 30.69
C LEU A 107 10.52 2.11 29.77
N LEU A 108 9.40 1.66 29.25
CA LEU A 108 9.31 0.56 28.29
C LEU A 108 8.91 1.13 26.93
N VAL A 109 9.76 0.94 25.92
CA VAL A 109 9.55 1.46 24.56
C VAL A 109 9.50 0.33 23.55
N VAL A 110 8.42 0.29 22.76
CA VAL A 110 8.19 -0.70 21.71
C VAL A 110 8.70 -0.15 20.37
N GLY A 111 9.64 -0.85 19.74
CA GLY A 111 10.15 -0.54 18.41
C GLY A 111 9.33 -1.22 17.32
N GLY A 112 8.52 -0.46 16.60
CA GLY A 112 7.65 -0.98 15.53
C GLY A 112 8.43 -1.54 14.34
N SER A 113 9.59 -0.94 14.01
CA SER A 113 10.49 -1.46 12.97
C SER A 113 11.62 -2.31 13.53
N SER A 114 12.04 -2.15 14.78
CA SER A 114 13.09 -3.02 15.36
C SER A 114 12.57 -4.34 15.96
N TRP A 115 11.26 -4.59 15.87
CA TRP A 115 10.54 -5.75 16.44
C TRP A 115 11.07 -6.15 17.82
N SER A 116 11.13 -5.17 18.72
CA SER A 116 11.79 -5.31 20.03
C SER A 116 11.11 -4.42 21.06
N LEU A 117 11.24 -4.83 22.33
CA LEU A 117 10.93 -4.02 23.50
C LEU A 117 12.24 -3.62 24.17
N ALA A 118 12.45 -2.32 24.42
CA ALA A 118 13.58 -1.79 25.16
C ALA A 118 13.12 -1.27 26.52
N GLU A 119 13.88 -1.61 27.55
CA GLU A 119 13.80 -0.92 28.84
C GLU A 119 14.82 0.21 28.85
N HIS A 120 14.36 1.41 29.19
CA HIS A 120 15.18 2.57 29.42
C HIS A 120 15.17 2.94 30.91
N ASP A 121 16.33 3.29 31.46
CA ASP A 121 16.41 4.00 32.73
C ASP A 121 15.72 5.36 32.60
N ARG A 122 14.73 5.65 33.45
CA ARG A 122 13.88 6.85 33.32
C ARG A 122 14.63 8.17 33.51
N THR A 123 15.73 8.16 34.27
CA THR A 123 16.47 9.39 34.60
C THR A 123 17.50 9.72 33.52
N THR A 124 18.21 8.70 33.05
CA THR A 124 19.32 8.83 32.11
C THR A 124 18.95 8.51 30.67
N GLY A 125 17.77 7.92 30.44
CA GLY A 125 17.28 7.48 29.14
C GLY A 125 18.04 6.33 28.51
N ARG A 126 19.02 5.75 29.21
CA ARG A 126 19.87 4.68 28.69
C ARG A 126 19.12 3.38 28.59
N ILE A 127 19.32 2.65 27.50
CA ILE A 127 18.80 1.30 27.34
C ILE A 127 19.53 0.34 28.29
N THR A 128 18.78 -0.31 29.16
CA THR A 128 19.28 -1.22 30.20
C THR A 128 19.05 -2.69 29.87
N ARG A 129 17.94 -3.00 29.19
CA ARG A 129 17.56 -4.34 28.74
C ARG A 129 16.80 -4.26 27.40
N GLN A 130 16.81 -5.36 26.67
CA GLN A 130 16.08 -5.52 25.41
C GLN A 130 15.60 -6.96 25.27
N VAL A 131 14.41 -7.14 24.69
CA VAL A 131 13.86 -8.44 24.30
C VAL A 131 13.29 -8.33 22.89
N ALA A 132 13.55 -9.34 22.06
CA ALA A 132 12.99 -9.42 20.72
C ALA A 132 11.50 -9.78 20.82
N LEU A 133 10.70 -9.24 19.92
CA LEU A 133 9.25 -9.46 19.86
C LEU A 133 8.87 -10.21 18.58
N ALA A 134 7.60 -10.61 18.53
CA ALA A 134 6.97 -11.03 17.28
C ALA A 134 6.86 -9.85 16.29
N ALA A 135 6.57 -10.16 15.03
CA ALA A 135 6.67 -9.19 13.95
C ALA A 135 5.69 -8.03 14.08
N GLU A 136 6.19 -6.84 13.75
CA GLU A 136 5.43 -5.58 13.73
C GLU A 136 4.69 -5.32 15.06
N PRO A 137 5.38 -5.10 16.19
CA PRO A 137 4.74 -4.79 17.45
C PRO A 137 4.08 -3.40 17.39
N ALA A 138 2.97 -3.21 18.11
CA ALA A 138 2.08 -2.06 17.97
C ALA A 138 1.80 -1.30 19.29
N ASP A 139 1.25 -1.98 20.30
CA ASP A 139 0.91 -1.38 21.61
C ASP A 139 1.43 -2.23 22.78
N ILE A 140 1.51 -1.63 23.97
CA ILE A 140 1.94 -2.27 25.21
C ILE A 140 1.06 -1.85 26.40
N VAL A 141 0.70 -2.82 27.24
CA VAL A 141 0.12 -2.59 28.58
C VAL A 141 0.91 -3.36 29.63
N VAL A 142 0.96 -2.85 30.86
CA VAL A 142 1.77 -3.39 31.96
C VAL A 142 0.88 -3.73 33.15
N ASP A 143 0.91 -4.99 33.57
CA ASP A 143 0.42 -5.41 34.88
C ASP A 143 1.55 -5.24 35.91
N ALA A 144 1.57 -4.07 36.55
CA ALA A 144 2.60 -3.69 37.50
C ALA A 144 2.58 -4.57 38.78
N ILE A 145 1.47 -5.23 39.10
CA ILE A 145 1.34 -6.09 40.27
C ILE A 145 2.09 -7.41 40.06
N ARG A 146 2.05 -7.94 38.82
CA ARG A 146 2.72 -9.19 38.45
C ARG A 146 4.09 -9.00 37.81
N ASP A 147 4.48 -7.75 37.55
CA ASP A 147 5.66 -7.41 36.77
C ASP A 147 5.62 -8.03 35.36
N GLU A 148 4.50 -7.85 34.66
CA GLU A 148 4.29 -8.40 33.33
C GLU A 148 3.88 -7.34 32.33
N ALA A 149 4.35 -7.47 31.09
CA ALA A 149 3.89 -6.66 29.97
C ALA A 149 3.23 -7.53 28.90
N TYR A 150 2.26 -6.96 28.21
CA TYR A 150 1.57 -7.56 27.08
C TYR A 150 1.77 -6.66 25.87
N VAL A 151 2.28 -7.21 24.78
CA VAL A 151 2.61 -6.46 23.56
C VAL A 151 1.86 -7.05 22.37
N ALA A 152 1.04 -6.24 21.70
CA ALA A 152 0.34 -6.65 20.48
C ALA A 152 1.31 -6.63 19.31
N CYS A 153 1.34 -7.71 18.52
CA CYS A 153 2.21 -7.86 17.35
C CYS A 153 1.36 -8.18 16.12
N GLN A 154 1.11 -7.15 15.31
CA GLN A 154 0.18 -7.20 14.18
C GLN A 154 0.70 -8.03 13.00
N GLY A 155 2.00 -8.31 12.93
CA GLY A 155 2.58 -9.07 11.83
C GLY A 155 2.38 -10.58 11.96
N ASP A 156 2.33 -11.08 13.19
CA ASP A 156 2.17 -12.51 13.51
C ASP A 156 0.79 -12.84 14.12
N ASP A 157 -0.10 -11.85 14.24
CA ASP A 157 -1.43 -11.97 14.84
C ASP A 157 -1.41 -12.52 16.28
N VAL A 158 -0.49 -12.02 17.10
CA VAL A 158 -0.32 -12.45 18.49
C VAL A 158 -0.26 -11.30 19.48
N VAL A 159 -0.61 -11.60 20.73
CA VAL A 159 -0.20 -10.81 21.90
C VAL A 159 0.88 -11.57 22.65
N VAL A 160 2.04 -10.93 22.86
CA VAL A 160 3.21 -11.51 23.53
C VAL A 160 3.22 -11.09 24.99
N ARG A 161 3.42 -12.04 25.91
CA ARG A 161 3.60 -11.78 27.35
C ARG A 161 5.07 -11.81 27.73
N ILE A 162 5.53 -10.72 28.32
CA ILE A 162 6.90 -10.53 28.80
C ILE A 162 6.90 -10.51 30.32
N ASP A 163 7.79 -11.29 30.93
CA ASP A 163 8.14 -11.15 32.34
C ASP A 163 9.14 -10.02 32.47
N LEU A 164 8.77 -8.96 33.18
CA LEU A 164 9.59 -7.75 33.31
C LEU A 164 10.71 -7.91 34.34
N THR A 165 10.67 -8.95 35.19
CA THR A 165 11.74 -9.25 36.14
C THR A 165 12.93 -9.89 35.42
N THR A 166 12.67 -10.88 34.56
CA THR A 166 13.70 -11.54 33.74
C THR A 166 13.94 -10.83 32.42
N PHE A 167 12.99 -10.01 31.97
CA PHE A 167 12.93 -9.37 30.65
C PHE A 167 12.93 -10.39 29.51
N THR A 168 12.12 -11.45 29.67
CA THR A 168 12.01 -12.54 28.69
C THR A 168 10.56 -12.74 28.27
N GLU A 169 10.39 -13.21 27.04
CA GLU A 169 9.09 -13.69 26.58
C GLU A 169 8.74 -15.02 27.28
N ASN A 170 7.54 -15.08 27.87
CA ASN A 170 7.07 -16.26 28.59
C ASN A 170 5.81 -16.90 27.97
N ALA A 171 5.03 -16.17 27.15
CA ALA A 171 3.89 -16.73 26.42
C ALA A 171 3.53 -15.93 25.16
N ARG A 172 2.84 -16.59 24.22
CA ARG A 172 2.19 -15.96 23.04
C ARG A 172 0.73 -16.38 22.96
N TYR A 173 -0.15 -15.42 22.80
CA TYR A 173 -1.59 -15.63 22.63
C TYR A 173 -1.96 -15.34 21.17
N ALA A 174 -2.35 -16.38 20.42
CA ALA A 174 -2.82 -16.20 19.05
C ALA A 174 -4.19 -15.52 19.06
N ILE A 175 -4.31 -14.43 18.30
CA ILE A 175 -5.57 -13.72 18.13
C ILE A 175 -6.18 -14.23 16.83
N PRO A 176 -7.39 -14.82 16.84
CA PRO A 176 -8.00 -15.40 15.65
C PRO A 176 -8.63 -14.31 14.77
N ALA A 177 -7.88 -13.27 14.45
CA ALA A 177 -8.24 -12.12 13.62
C ALA A 177 -6.96 -11.43 13.11
N GLU A 178 -7.07 -10.44 12.24
CA GLU A 178 -5.93 -9.85 11.55
C GLU A 178 -5.47 -8.54 12.23
N ARG A 179 -4.15 -8.41 12.41
CA ARG A 179 -3.46 -7.21 12.89
C ARG A 179 -3.94 -6.71 14.26
N PRO A 180 -3.84 -7.52 15.35
CA PRO A 180 -4.09 -7.04 16.71
C PRO A 180 -3.23 -5.81 17.01
N ARG A 181 -3.87 -4.73 17.49
CA ARG A 181 -3.22 -3.42 17.60
C ARG A 181 -3.33 -2.82 19.01
N PHE A 182 -4.45 -2.21 19.34
CA PHE A 182 -4.63 -1.50 20.62
C PHE A 182 -4.94 -2.47 21.76
N LEU A 183 -4.31 -2.24 22.91
CA LEU A 183 -4.47 -3.03 24.12
C LEU A 183 -5.12 -2.19 25.23
N PHE A 184 -5.87 -2.86 26.11
CA PHE A 184 -6.36 -2.29 27.35
C PHE A 184 -6.23 -3.31 28.47
N LEU A 185 -5.72 -2.88 29.63
CA LEU A 185 -5.65 -3.70 30.83
C LEU A 185 -6.79 -3.32 31.78
N ASP A 186 -7.73 -4.23 32.02
CA ASP A 186 -8.76 -4.03 33.04
C ASP A 186 -8.24 -4.50 34.41
N GLU A 187 -7.63 -3.58 35.14
CA GLU A 187 -7.15 -3.82 36.50
C GLU A 187 -8.29 -4.06 37.52
N LEU A 188 -9.52 -3.70 37.17
CA LEU A 188 -10.69 -3.88 38.04
C LEU A 188 -11.30 -5.30 37.92
N ALA A 189 -10.81 -6.12 36.97
CA ALA A 189 -11.23 -7.50 36.85
C ALA A 189 -10.66 -8.36 38.00
N VAL A 190 -11.54 -9.02 38.76
CA VAL A 190 -11.20 -9.84 39.94
C VAL A 190 -11.44 -11.33 39.61
N PRO A 191 -10.55 -12.27 40.00
CA PRO A 191 -9.37 -12.13 40.85
C PRO A 191 -8.07 -11.73 40.13
N THR A 192 -8.08 -11.66 38.79
CA THR A 192 -6.90 -11.31 37.99
C THR A 192 -7.27 -10.30 36.89
N PRO A 193 -6.44 -9.26 36.66
CA PRO A 193 -6.57 -8.36 35.53
C PRO A 193 -6.69 -9.11 34.22
N LEU A 194 -7.54 -8.61 33.34
CA LEU A 194 -7.77 -9.15 32.01
C LEU A 194 -7.19 -8.20 30.96
N VAL A 195 -6.64 -8.75 29.90
CA VAL A 195 -6.08 -7.96 28.79
C VAL A 195 -7.05 -8.01 27.62
N TYR A 196 -7.49 -6.85 27.16
CA TYR A 196 -8.36 -6.71 26.00
C TYR A 196 -7.55 -6.28 24.79
N VAL A 197 -7.87 -6.85 23.62
CA VAL A 197 -7.21 -6.56 22.35
C VAL A 197 -8.22 -6.45 21.23
N ALA A 198 -8.08 -5.42 20.41
CA ALA A 198 -8.85 -5.25 19.18
C ALA A 198 -8.00 -5.59 17.95
N PRO A 199 -8.50 -6.40 17.00
CA PRO A 199 -7.90 -6.52 15.68
C PRO A 199 -8.14 -5.25 14.87
N PHE A 200 -7.12 -4.73 14.21
CA PHE A 200 -7.29 -3.56 13.36
C PHE A 200 -8.13 -3.87 12.12
N LEU A 201 -8.03 -5.09 11.57
CA LEU A 201 -8.84 -5.58 10.45
C LEU A 201 -9.77 -6.70 10.92
N SER A 202 -11.03 -6.36 11.21
CA SER A 202 -12.04 -7.35 11.62
C SER A 202 -12.84 -7.89 10.44
N GLY A 203 -13.13 -7.03 9.46
CA GLY A 203 -14.08 -7.26 8.37
C GLY A 203 -15.43 -6.60 8.68
N ASN A 204 -16.40 -6.71 7.78
CA ASN A 204 -17.73 -6.12 7.99
C ASN A 204 -18.87 -7.08 7.63
N ASN A 205 -18.55 -8.38 7.67
CA ASN A 205 -19.47 -9.48 7.39
C ASN A 205 -20.05 -9.45 5.96
N THR A 206 -19.23 -9.01 4.99
CA THR A 206 -19.58 -9.03 3.56
C THR A 206 -18.75 -10.05 2.79
N THR A 207 -19.32 -10.64 1.75
CA THR A 207 -18.61 -11.57 0.86
C THR A 207 -19.21 -11.55 -0.55
N LEU A 208 -18.70 -12.37 -1.46
CA LEU A 208 -19.28 -12.56 -2.78
C LEU A 208 -20.56 -13.40 -2.72
N ALA A 209 -21.63 -12.93 -3.39
CA ALA A 209 -22.93 -13.58 -3.44
C ALA A 209 -23.02 -14.94 -4.19
N ARG A 210 -21.95 -15.48 -4.81
CA ARG A 210 -22.07 -16.51 -5.87
C ARG A 210 -21.35 -17.86 -5.66
N SER A 211 -22.05 -18.92 -6.09
CA SER A 211 -21.62 -20.28 -6.50
C SER A 211 -22.01 -20.47 -8.01
N PRO A 212 -21.32 -21.27 -8.85
CA PRO A 212 -21.02 -20.90 -10.25
C PRO A 212 -22.12 -21.22 -11.29
N ALA A 213 -22.70 -20.19 -11.95
CA ALA A 213 -23.41 -20.23 -13.26
C ALA A 213 -23.75 -18.81 -13.77
N PRO A 214 -23.58 -18.48 -15.08
CA PRO A 214 -23.20 -17.17 -15.65
C PRO A 214 -24.20 -16.03 -15.41
N GLU A 215 -24.00 -15.25 -14.35
CA GLU A 215 -24.53 -13.88 -14.23
C GLU A 215 -23.47 -12.93 -14.77
N PRO A 216 -23.84 -11.84 -15.46
CA PRO A 216 -22.87 -10.92 -16.08
C PRO A 216 -22.13 -10.02 -15.08
N ARG A 217 -22.51 -9.97 -13.78
CA ARG A 217 -21.85 -9.20 -12.71
C ARG A 217 -21.97 -9.87 -11.33
N SER A 218 -20.91 -9.78 -10.53
CA SER A 218 -20.83 -10.14 -9.13
C SER A 218 -21.39 -9.03 -8.24
N THR A 219 -21.98 -9.41 -7.09
CA THR A 219 -22.49 -8.47 -6.09
C THR A 219 -21.92 -8.76 -4.72
N VAL A 220 -21.73 -7.70 -3.93
CA VAL A 220 -21.41 -7.80 -2.51
C VAL A 220 -22.64 -8.29 -1.75
N LEU A 221 -22.51 -9.41 -1.06
CA LEU A 221 -23.50 -9.98 -0.16
C LEU A 221 -23.25 -9.47 1.26
N ASP A 222 -24.23 -8.77 1.83
CA ASP A 222 -24.22 -8.37 3.24
C ASP A 222 -24.82 -9.48 4.11
N LEU A 223 -23.98 -10.25 4.81
CA LEU A 223 -24.45 -11.39 5.61
C LEU A 223 -25.24 -10.97 6.87
N LYS A 224 -25.35 -9.66 7.16
CA LYS A 224 -26.16 -9.10 8.24
C LYS A 224 -27.62 -8.83 7.85
N ALA A 225 -27.98 -9.01 6.57
CA ALA A 225 -29.32 -8.68 6.09
C ALA A 225 -30.44 -9.52 6.79
N PRO A 226 -31.50 -8.88 7.33
CA PRO A 226 -32.53 -9.56 8.12
C PRO A 226 -33.39 -10.53 7.30
N GLY A 227 -33.77 -11.65 7.92
CA GLY A 227 -34.75 -12.60 7.36
C GLY A 227 -34.15 -13.73 6.51
N ILE A 228 -32.83 -13.94 6.57
CA ILE A 228 -32.13 -14.90 5.72
C ILE A 228 -31.31 -15.86 6.58
N GLY A 229 -31.47 -17.18 6.37
CA GLY A 229 -30.87 -18.25 7.18
C GLY A 229 -29.38 -18.48 6.93
N TRP A 230 -28.61 -17.41 6.78
CA TRP A 230 -27.17 -17.44 6.51
C TRP A 230 -26.36 -17.64 7.78
N THR A 231 -25.12 -18.09 7.63
CA THR A 231 -24.13 -17.99 8.71
C THR A 231 -23.22 -16.79 8.44
N SER A 232 -23.01 -15.96 9.45
CA SER A 232 -22.06 -14.85 9.39
C SER A 232 -20.61 -15.33 9.23
N LEU A 233 -19.77 -14.45 8.69
CA LEU A 233 -18.32 -14.54 8.88
C LEU A 233 -17.97 -14.29 10.37
N PRO A 234 -16.78 -14.70 10.82
CA PRO A 234 -16.28 -14.33 12.13
C PRO A 234 -16.02 -12.82 12.20
N ASP A 235 -16.99 -12.07 12.72
CA ASP A 235 -16.92 -10.62 12.92
C ASP A 235 -16.62 -10.33 14.39
N GLU A 236 -15.42 -10.71 14.82
CA GLU A 236 -14.97 -10.66 16.23
C GLU A 236 -14.06 -9.45 16.41
N ASP A 237 -14.59 -8.38 17.02
CA ASP A 237 -13.94 -7.06 17.03
C ASP A 237 -13.19 -6.75 18.33
N LEU A 238 -13.41 -7.55 19.36
CA LEU A 238 -12.72 -7.41 20.63
C LEU A 238 -12.54 -8.78 21.26
N PHE A 239 -11.33 -9.04 21.73
CA PHE A 239 -10.97 -10.26 22.44
C PHE A 239 -10.52 -9.91 23.85
N VAL A 240 -10.77 -10.82 24.78
CA VAL A 240 -10.21 -10.82 26.12
C VAL A 240 -9.22 -11.97 26.26
N ILE A 241 -8.12 -11.71 26.96
CA ILE A 241 -7.09 -12.66 27.32
C ILE A 241 -7.14 -12.82 28.83
N ASP A 242 -7.40 -14.05 29.28
CA ASP A 242 -7.21 -14.45 30.67
C ASP A 242 -5.80 -15.05 30.82
N PRO A 243 -4.83 -14.30 31.40
CA PRO A 243 -3.46 -14.75 31.50
C PRO A 243 -3.24 -15.90 32.50
N THR A 244 -4.27 -16.28 33.27
CA THR A 244 -4.23 -17.43 34.18
C THR A 244 -4.46 -18.76 33.46
N GLN A 245 -5.04 -18.71 32.26
CA GLN A 245 -5.28 -19.89 31.43
C GLN A 245 -4.07 -20.21 30.55
N PRO A 246 -3.91 -21.48 30.12
CA PRO A 246 -2.96 -21.84 29.08
C PRO A 246 -3.22 -21.05 27.79
N ALA A 247 -2.16 -20.64 27.08
CA ALA A 247 -2.27 -19.75 25.93
C ALA A 247 -3.27 -20.19 24.85
N GLY A 248 -3.40 -21.50 24.60
CA GLY A 248 -4.33 -22.05 23.60
C GLY A 248 -5.82 -21.95 23.97
N SER A 249 -6.17 -21.58 25.20
CA SER A 249 -7.55 -21.41 25.69
C SER A 249 -7.78 -20.08 26.41
N ALA A 250 -6.78 -19.18 26.42
CA ALA A 250 -6.82 -17.93 27.15
C ALA A 250 -7.59 -16.81 26.41
N VAL A 251 -7.75 -16.94 25.09
CA VAL A 251 -8.33 -15.90 24.23
C VAL A 251 -9.80 -16.21 23.96
N THR A 252 -10.68 -15.25 24.25
CA THR A 252 -12.13 -15.37 24.00
C THR A 252 -12.66 -14.10 23.33
N PRO A 253 -13.46 -14.18 22.24
CA PRO A 253 -14.12 -13.02 21.68
C PRO A 253 -15.22 -12.51 22.62
N VAL A 254 -15.30 -11.18 22.77
CA VAL A 254 -16.23 -10.51 23.71
C VAL A 254 -17.08 -9.43 23.05
N LEU A 255 -16.76 -8.98 21.83
CA LEU A 255 -17.58 -8.05 21.06
C LEU A 255 -17.60 -8.44 19.57
N HIS A 256 -18.72 -8.14 18.92
CA HIS A 256 -18.97 -8.35 17.50
C HIS A 256 -19.66 -7.13 16.90
N GLU A 257 -19.69 -7.00 15.57
CA GLU A 257 -20.35 -5.92 14.83
C GLU A 257 -19.96 -4.50 15.26
N ALA A 258 -18.72 -4.30 15.72
CA ALA A 258 -18.22 -3.03 16.23
C ALA A 258 -17.61 -2.12 15.15
N GLY A 259 -17.41 -2.61 13.92
CA GLY A 259 -16.93 -1.84 12.78
C GLY A 259 -16.00 -2.64 11.88
N THR A 260 -15.53 -2.03 10.79
CA THR A 260 -14.67 -2.72 9.82
C THR A 260 -13.18 -2.58 10.15
N LEU A 261 -12.76 -1.33 10.39
CA LEU A 261 -11.42 -0.96 10.80
C LEU A 261 -11.52 -0.49 12.25
N ILE A 262 -11.00 -1.28 13.19
CA ILE A 262 -11.08 -0.95 14.62
C ILE A 262 -9.81 -0.19 15.00
N ALA A 263 -9.97 0.99 15.61
CA ALA A 263 -8.85 1.74 16.12
C ALA A 263 -8.70 1.46 17.62
N GLU A 264 -9.03 2.42 18.48
CA GLU A 264 -8.85 2.30 19.92
C GLU A 264 -10.13 1.86 20.66
N HIS A 265 -9.94 1.41 21.89
CA HIS A 265 -11.00 0.97 22.77
C HIS A 265 -10.61 1.18 24.24
N GLY A 266 -11.60 1.18 25.13
CA GLY A 266 -11.35 1.28 26.56
C GLY A 266 -12.63 1.33 27.40
N ARG A 267 -12.47 1.21 28.71
CA ARG A 267 -13.59 1.17 29.65
C ARG A 267 -13.86 2.57 30.24
N ASN A 268 -15.09 3.07 30.09
CA ASN A 268 -15.48 4.36 30.64
C ASN A 268 -15.44 4.33 32.18
N PRO A 269 -14.71 5.25 32.84
CA PRO A 269 -14.53 5.20 34.30
C PRO A 269 -15.80 5.54 35.09
N ALA A 270 -16.76 6.27 34.52
CA ALA A 270 -18.00 6.63 35.20
C ALA A 270 -19.12 5.58 35.01
N THR A 271 -19.24 5.02 33.80
CA THR A 271 -20.35 4.09 33.48
C THR A 271 -19.94 2.62 33.53
N SER A 272 -18.62 2.33 33.51
CA SER A 272 -18.08 0.98 33.32
C SER A 272 -18.36 0.33 31.96
N ASP A 273 -18.98 1.02 31.02
CA ASP A 273 -19.22 0.52 29.68
C ASP A 273 -17.94 0.48 28.86
N TYR A 274 -17.84 -0.50 27.96
CA TYR A 274 -16.73 -0.59 27.03
C TYR A 274 -17.02 0.19 25.75
N TRP A 275 -16.08 1.04 25.36
CA TRP A 275 -16.18 1.87 24.16
C TRP A 275 -15.17 1.39 23.14
N VAL A 276 -15.61 1.28 21.89
CA VAL A 276 -14.77 0.92 20.74
C VAL A 276 -15.01 1.95 19.65
N ILE A 277 -13.94 2.59 19.18
CA ILE A 277 -14.01 3.51 18.05
C ILE A 277 -13.54 2.82 16.77
N SER A 278 -14.25 3.06 15.67
CA SER A 278 -13.99 2.35 14.42
C SER A 278 -14.48 3.12 13.20
N THR A 279 -14.09 2.62 12.03
CA THR A 279 -14.66 2.99 10.74
C THR A 279 -15.43 1.80 10.18
N GLU A 280 -16.70 1.99 9.83
CA GLU A 280 -17.53 0.99 9.14
C GLU A 280 -17.59 1.30 7.65
N SER A 281 -17.17 0.35 6.82
CA SER A 281 -17.26 0.39 5.37
C SER A 281 -18.67 0.03 4.89
N LEU A 282 -19.20 0.79 3.94
CA LEU A 282 -20.54 0.67 3.38
C LEU A 282 -20.55 0.03 1.97
N ASN A 283 -19.60 -0.88 1.71
CA ASN A 283 -19.36 -1.50 0.40
C ASN A 283 -20.55 -2.33 -0.12
N ALA A 284 -21.42 -2.85 0.74
CA ALA A 284 -22.62 -3.57 0.32
C ALA A 284 -23.76 -2.66 -0.19
N ALA A 285 -23.74 -1.37 0.15
CA ALA A 285 -24.85 -0.45 -0.13
C ALA A 285 -24.66 0.40 -1.39
N GLN A 286 -23.51 0.31 -2.07
CA GLN A 286 -23.14 1.19 -3.18
C GLN A 286 -22.50 0.42 -4.33
N HIS A 287 -22.94 0.70 -5.57
CA HIS A 287 -22.65 -0.13 -6.74
C HIS A 287 -22.00 0.63 -7.92
N SER A 288 -21.51 1.86 -7.70
CA SER A 288 -20.80 2.61 -8.75
C SER A 288 -19.94 3.74 -8.19
N GLU A 289 -18.82 4.05 -8.83
CA GLU A 289 -17.87 5.10 -8.42
C GLU A 289 -18.57 6.47 -8.21
N ASP A 290 -19.44 6.88 -9.14
CA ASP A 290 -20.20 8.14 -9.04
C ASP A 290 -21.18 8.24 -7.86
N LYS A 291 -21.54 7.09 -7.26
CA LYS A 291 -22.40 7.04 -6.07
C LYS A 291 -21.60 7.15 -4.77
N HIS A 292 -20.31 6.84 -4.81
CA HIS A 292 -19.44 6.84 -3.65
C HIS A 292 -19.21 8.27 -3.16
N ARG A 293 -18.50 9.11 -3.91
CA ARG A 293 -18.32 10.56 -3.65
C ARG A 293 -18.21 10.92 -2.14
N GLY A 294 -17.36 10.20 -1.42
CA GLY A 294 -17.11 10.39 0.02
C GLY A 294 -18.04 9.67 1.01
N ARG A 295 -19.04 8.91 0.53
CA ARG A 295 -20.15 8.36 1.34
C ARG A 295 -20.06 6.86 1.61
N PHE A 296 -18.91 6.24 1.44
CA PHE A 296 -18.79 4.77 1.50
C PHE A 296 -18.15 4.24 2.78
N ALA A 297 -17.88 5.11 3.75
CA ALA A 297 -17.52 4.70 5.10
C ALA A 297 -18.15 5.65 6.13
N LYS A 298 -18.25 5.18 7.37
CA LYS A 298 -18.82 5.91 8.51
C LYS A 298 -17.88 5.79 9.70
N ALA A 299 -17.54 6.91 10.33
CA ALA A 299 -16.92 6.92 11.64
C ALA A 299 -17.96 6.57 12.72
N GLN A 300 -17.64 5.64 13.62
CA GLN A 300 -18.57 5.24 14.68
C GLN A 300 -17.91 5.00 16.04
N LEU A 301 -18.73 5.18 17.07
CA LEU A 301 -18.45 4.78 18.44
C LEU A 301 -19.45 3.69 18.81
N THR A 302 -18.93 2.54 19.19
CA THR A 302 -19.68 1.40 19.68
C THR A 302 -19.56 1.33 21.21
N ILE A 303 -20.69 1.21 21.90
CA ILE A 303 -20.76 1.08 23.37
C ILE A 303 -21.40 -0.27 23.70
N GLY A 304 -20.69 -1.13 24.44
CA GLY A 304 -21.04 -2.53 24.74
C GLY A 304 -20.56 -3.03 26.11
N ILE A 305 -21.11 -4.17 26.57
CA ILE A 305 -21.35 -4.51 28.00
C ILE A 305 -20.15 -4.95 28.86
N SER A 306 -20.27 -4.63 30.15
CA SER A 306 -19.81 -5.39 31.33
C SER A 306 -20.43 -6.80 31.43
N SER A 307 -19.59 -7.84 31.45
CA SER A 307 -19.81 -9.27 31.81
C SER A 307 -21.05 -10.03 31.28
N GLY A 308 -20.83 -10.99 30.36
CA GLY A 308 -21.82 -11.99 29.91
C GLY A 308 -21.53 -12.59 28.53
N SER A 309 -22.09 -13.77 28.18
CA SER A 309 -21.77 -14.52 26.95
C SER A 309 -22.26 -13.83 25.67
N ARG A 310 -21.30 -13.40 24.84
CA ARG A 310 -21.44 -12.90 23.45
C ARG A 310 -22.36 -11.68 23.24
N PRO A 311 -22.04 -10.52 23.85
CA PRO A 311 -22.84 -9.33 23.68
C PRO A 311 -22.64 -8.69 22.29
N VAL A 312 -23.77 -8.44 21.62
CA VAL A 312 -23.90 -7.52 20.49
C VAL A 312 -23.82 -6.07 21.02
N PRO A 313 -23.40 -5.07 20.23
CA PRO A 313 -23.37 -3.67 20.65
C PRO A 313 -24.68 -3.22 21.28
N ALA A 314 -24.61 -2.62 22.48
CA ALA A 314 -25.78 -2.03 23.13
C ALA A 314 -26.17 -0.70 22.46
N THR A 315 -25.19 0.04 21.92
CA THR A 315 -25.39 1.30 21.22
C THR A 315 -24.29 1.52 20.17
N VAL A 316 -24.67 2.02 18.99
CA VAL A 316 -23.74 2.46 17.94
C VAL A 316 -24.06 3.90 17.56
N ILE A 317 -23.08 4.78 17.73
CA ILE A 317 -23.19 6.23 17.53
C ILE A 317 -22.42 6.62 16.26
N ASP A 318 -23.06 7.40 15.40
CA ASP A 318 -22.46 7.95 14.20
C ASP A 318 -21.66 9.22 14.51
N LEU A 319 -20.34 9.13 14.48
CA LEU A 319 -19.44 10.22 14.86
C LEU A 319 -19.34 11.32 13.78
N ASP A 320 -19.87 11.08 12.57
CA ASP A 320 -19.91 12.07 11.51
C ASP A 320 -21.12 13.01 11.61
N VAL A 321 -22.01 12.78 12.58
CA VAL A 321 -23.14 13.67 12.86
C VAL A 321 -22.65 14.89 13.66
N PRO A 322 -22.94 16.13 13.22
CA PRO A 322 -22.57 17.34 13.95
C PRO A 322 -23.27 17.47 15.31
N ILE A 323 -22.70 18.29 16.19
CA ILE A 323 -23.34 18.69 17.46
C ILE A 323 -24.71 19.30 17.18
N GLY A 324 -25.74 18.84 17.91
CA GLY A 324 -27.12 19.30 17.74
C GLY A 324 -27.88 18.64 16.57
N GLY A 325 -27.24 17.73 15.83
CA GLY A 325 -27.81 17.05 14.67
C GLY A 325 -27.71 17.88 13.38
N GLY A 326 -28.01 17.26 12.24
CA GLY A 326 -27.97 17.92 10.93
C GLY A 326 -27.31 17.10 9.84
N ALA A 327 -27.05 17.73 8.69
CA ALA A 327 -26.37 17.10 7.57
C ALA A 327 -24.89 16.90 7.88
N LYS A 328 -24.36 15.71 7.57
CA LYS A 328 -22.94 15.40 7.65
C LYS A 328 -22.15 16.32 6.71
N ALA A 329 -21.02 16.83 7.19
CA ALA A 329 -20.11 17.70 6.44
C ALA A 329 -18.65 17.32 6.74
N SER A 330 -17.75 17.45 5.77
CA SER A 330 -16.31 17.17 5.97
C SER A 330 -15.71 17.99 7.11
N ALA A 331 -16.09 19.25 7.25
CA ALA A 331 -15.60 20.15 8.30
C ALA A 331 -15.87 19.64 9.74
N THR A 332 -17.00 18.96 9.96
CA THR A 332 -17.46 18.49 11.28
C THR A 332 -17.40 16.97 11.43
N SER A 333 -16.90 16.26 10.42
CA SER A 333 -16.76 14.81 10.43
C SER A 333 -15.54 14.41 11.24
N MET A 334 -15.70 13.29 11.96
CA MET A 334 -14.65 12.68 12.77
C MET A 334 -13.72 11.76 11.99
N SER A 335 -14.03 11.48 10.72
CA SER A 335 -13.15 10.87 9.72
C SER A 335 -12.07 9.95 10.30
N PHE A 336 -12.25 8.62 10.22
CA PHE A 336 -11.27 7.67 10.75
C PHE A 336 -10.83 7.99 12.21
N PRO A 337 -11.75 7.83 13.19
CA PRO A 337 -11.44 8.05 14.60
C PRO A 337 -10.33 7.07 15.01
N PHE A 338 -9.31 7.56 15.69
CA PHE A 338 -8.10 6.78 15.94
C PHE A 338 -7.69 6.70 17.41
N ALA A 339 -7.74 7.82 18.14
CA ALA A 339 -7.35 7.88 19.54
C ALA A 339 -8.55 8.14 20.45
N LEU A 340 -8.57 7.53 21.63
CA LEU A 340 -9.62 7.64 22.66
C LEU A 340 -9.00 7.82 24.05
N ALA A 341 -9.39 8.87 24.75
CA ALA A 341 -9.00 9.08 26.15
C ALA A 341 -10.20 9.44 27.03
N PHE A 342 -10.20 8.97 28.28
CA PHE A 342 -11.23 9.28 29.25
C PHE A 342 -10.71 10.25 30.33
N HIS A 343 -11.56 11.22 30.68
CA HIS A 343 -11.43 11.93 31.94
C HIS A 343 -12.03 11.10 33.08
N SER A 344 -11.54 11.30 34.31
CA SER A 344 -12.01 10.58 35.51
C SER A 344 -13.53 10.70 35.77
N THR A 345 -14.17 11.77 35.29
CA THR A 345 -15.63 11.96 35.38
C THR A 345 -16.43 11.22 34.29
N GLY A 346 -15.75 10.51 33.39
CA GLY A 346 -16.35 9.69 32.34
C GLY A 346 -16.65 10.39 31.02
N TYR A 347 -16.35 11.69 30.86
CA TYR A 347 -16.36 12.26 29.50
C TYR A 347 -15.12 11.78 28.74
N ALA A 348 -15.24 11.66 27.42
CA ALA A 348 -14.19 11.16 26.56
C ALA A 348 -13.77 12.21 25.53
N ALA A 349 -12.52 12.15 25.09
CA ALA A 349 -12.01 12.83 23.92
C ALA A 349 -11.68 11.80 22.84
N ILE A 350 -12.10 12.06 21.60
CA ILE A 350 -11.75 11.26 20.42
C ILE A 350 -11.05 12.16 19.42
N ALA A 351 -9.92 11.73 18.86
CA ALA A 351 -9.26 12.42 17.76
C ALA A 351 -9.38 11.66 16.43
N SER A 352 -9.53 12.43 15.36
CA SER A 352 -9.51 11.93 13.98
C SER A 352 -8.07 11.77 13.49
N SER A 353 -7.75 10.68 12.80
CA SER A 353 -6.44 10.52 12.13
C SER A 353 -6.40 11.10 10.72
N THR A 354 -7.55 11.47 10.16
CA THR A 354 -7.65 12.00 8.78
C THR A 354 -8.27 13.40 8.72
N GLY A 355 -8.46 14.03 9.87
CA GLY A 355 -8.97 15.38 10.01
C GLY A 355 -8.40 16.07 11.24
N ASP A 356 -8.42 17.41 11.23
CA ASP A 356 -7.86 18.23 12.28
C ASP A 356 -8.91 18.55 13.37
N LEU A 357 -9.55 17.51 13.92
CA LEU A 357 -10.66 17.64 14.88
C LEU A 357 -10.52 16.69 16.06
N ILE A 358 -10.69 17.23 17.26
CA ILE A 358 -10.89 16.47 18.48
C ILE A 358 -12.32 16.71 18.94
N THR A 359 -13.03 15.65 19.28
CA THR A 359 -14.42 15.71 19.72
C THR A 359 -14.54 15.26 21.17
N LEU A 360 -15.26 16.03 21.98
CA LEU A 360 -15.58 15.69 23.37
C LEU A 360 -17.00 15.12 23.50
N LEU A 361 -17.11 14.03 24.25
CA LEU A 361 -18.34 13.26 24.42
C LEU A 361 -18.67 13.09 25.90
N THR A 362 -19.96 13.19 26.22
CA THR A 362 -20.49 12.89 27.57
C THR A 362 -20.32 11.40 27.91
N PRO A 363 -20.46 10.99 29.19
CA PRO A 363 -20.42 9.57 29.56
C PRO A 363 -21.45 8.67 28.85
N ALA A 364 -22.50 9.25 28.24
CA ALA A 364 -23.48 8.52 27.43
C ALA A 364 -23.10 8.46 25.93
N GLY A 365 -21.91 8.91 25.54
CA GLY A 365 -21.47 8.95 24.13
C GLY A 365 -22.05 10.09 23.31
N SER A 366 -22.79 11.03 23.91
CA SER A 366 -23.29 12.21 23.17
C SER A 366 -22.20 13.28 23.02
N ARG A 367 -21.97 13.71 21.78
CA ARG A 367 -21.07 14.81 21.40
C ARG A 367 -21.53 16.14 22.00
N PHE A 368 -20.65 16.88 22.66
CA PHE A 368 -21.01 18.19 23.24
C PHE A 368 -20.05 19.33 22.88
N PHE A 369 -18.82 19.05 22.45
CA PHE A 369 -17.86 20.08 22.06
C PHE A 369 -16.85 19.56 21.04
N ASP A 370 -16.40 20.47 20.17
CA ASP A 370 -15.42 20.21 19.12
C ASP A 370 -14.26 21.17 19.23
N ILE A 371 -13.05 20.62 19.23
CA ILE A 371 -11.80 21.38 19.28
C ILE A 371 -11.13 21.25 17.92
N PRO A 372 -11.12 22.31 17.10
CA PRO A 372 -10.32 22.32 15.88
C PRO A 372 -8.84 22.34 16.24
N VAL A 373 -8.04 21.48 15.63
CA VAL A 373 -6.59 21.52 15.76
C VAL A 373 -6.08 22.64 14.85
N THR A 374 -5.81 23.81 15.43
CA THR A 374 -5.45 25.03 14.68
C THR A 374 -3.98 25.39 14.82
N GLN A 375 -3.45 26.09 13.81
CA GLN A 375 -2.05 26.52 13.76
C GLN A 375 -1.75 27.77 14.60
N THR A 376 -2.77 28.51 15.05
CA THR A 376 -2.56 29.80 15.71
C THR A 376 -2.24 29.61 17.19
N THR A 377 -1.01 29.92 17.59
CA THR A 377 -0.69 30.23 18.98
C THR A 377 -0.99 31.71 19.25
N ASN A 378 -1.49 32.02 20.44
CA ASN A 378 -1.81 33.40 20.85
C ASN A 378 -0.56 34.24 21.17
N SER A 379 0.63 33.73 20.84
CA SER A 379 1.90 34.17 21.41
C SER A 379 2.77 34.79 20.32
N ALA A 380 2.82 36.12 20.28
CA ALA A 380 3.84 36.86 19.52
C ALA A 380 5.28 36.54 19.98
N GLN A 381 5.45 35.80 21.10
CA GLN A 381 6.73 35.36 21.65
C GLN A 381 7.18 33.98 21.13
N MET A 382 6.30 33.19 20.50
CA MET A 382 6.62 31.85 19.97
C MET A 382 5.81 31.55 18.69
N PRO A 383 6.23 32.08 17.53
CA PRO A 383 5.63 31.67 16.26
C PRO A 383 5.91 30.19 16.01
N MET A 384 4.87 29.45 15.61
CA MET A 384 5.05 28.08 15.09
C MET A 384 5.91 28.15 13.82
N PRO A 385 6.92 27.27 13.65
CA PRO A 385 7.63 27.18 12.38
C PRO A 385 6.66 26.79 11.25
N PRO A 386 6.98 27.12 9.98
CA PRO A 386 6.17 26.72 8.84
C PRO A 386 5.94 25.20 8.85
N GLN A 387 4.70 24.77 9.07
CA GLN A 387 4.37 23.36 9.17
C GLN A 387 4.32 22.71 7.79
N ILE A 388 4.88 21.51 7.68
CA ILE A 388 4.83 20.72 6.45
C ILE A 388 3.57 19.84 6.49
N GLY A 389 2.43 20.42 6.10
CA GLY A 389 1.17 19.67 5.92
C GLY A 389 0.19 19.69 7.11
N ARG A 390 -0.50 18.57 7.40
CA ARG A 390 -1.57 18.45 8.40
C ARG A 390 -1.12 17.84 9.73
N ALA A 391 -1.94 17.99 10.77
CA ALA A 391 -1.59 17.58 12.11
C ALA A 391 -1.57 16.05 12.31
N ILE A 392 -2.48 15.32 11.67
CA ILE A 392 -2.65 13.85 11.77
C ILE A 392 -2.56 13.36 13.24
N PRO A 393 -3.55 13.67 14.11
CA PRO A 393 -3.58 13.21 15.50
C PRO A 393 -3.52 11.68 15.63
N ARG A 394 -2.76 11.17 16.62
CA ARG A 394 -2.58 9.71 16.85
C ARG A 394 -2.75 9.23 18.28
N ASP A 395 -2.57 10.09 19.27
CA ASP A 395 -2.68 9.72 20.68
C ASP A 395 -3.25 10.89 21.48
N ILE A 396 -4.04 10.59 22.51
CA ILE A 396 -4.59 11.56 23.45
C ILE A 396 -4.30 11.09 24.87
N LEU A 397 -3.83 11.99 25.71
CA LEU A 397 -3.71 11.78 27.15
C LEU A 397 -4.50 12.86 27.89
N ILE A 398 -5.30 12.47 28.89
CA ILE A 398 -6.01 13.42 29.76
C ILE A 398 -5.48 13.31 31.17
N ASP A 399 -4.93 14.42 31.68
CA ASP A 399 -4.66 14.57 33.11
C ASP A 399 -5.89 15.16 33.79
N SER A 400 -6.61 14.31 34.50
CA SER A 400 -7.83 14.73 35.22
C SER A 400 -7.55 15.61 36.44
N VAL A 401 -6.31 15.64 36.95
CA VAL A 401 -5.96 16.43 38.13
C VAL A 401 -5.73 17.88 37.75
N SER A 402 -4.90 18.13 36.72
CA SER A 402 -4.72 19.48 36.18
C SER A 402 -5.83 19.91 35.23
N ASN A 403 -6.71 18.98 34.85
CA ASN A 403 -7.74 19.15 33.83
C ASN A 403 -7.13 19.61 32.48
N SER A 404 -6.03 18.96 32.08
CA SER A 404 -5.32 19.24 30.83
C SER A 404 -5.40 18.05 29.88
N MET A 405 -5.38 18.33 28.57
CA MET A 405 -5.36 17.30 27.53
C MET A 405 -4.14 17.49 26.62
N PHE A 406 -3.42 16.39 26.39
CA PHE A 406 -2.27 16.30 25.50
C PHE A 406 -2.68 15.56 24.24
N VAL A 407 -2.27 16.06 23.08
CA VAL A 407 -2.62 15.43 21.78
C VAL A 407 -1.36 15.30 20.95
N TYR A 408 -1.02 14.06 20.59
CA TYR A 408 0.11 13.74 19.74
C TYR A 408 -0.25 13.95 18.27
N LEU A 409 0.43 14.87 17.61
CA LEU A 409 0.19 15.25 16.22
C LEU A 409 1.32 14.70 15.35
N TRP A 410 1.12 13.50 14.81
CA TRP A 410 2.15 12.74 14.08
C TRP A 410 2.54 13.39 12.75
N GLY A 411 1.63 14.13 12.11
CA GLY A 411 1.89 14.82 10.85
C GLY A 411 2.78 16.06 11.01
N TRP A 412 2.64 16.78 12.12
CA TRP A 412 3.47 17.94 12.48
C TRP A 412 4.67 17.58 13.36
N ASN A 413 4.71 16.34 13.86
CA ASN A 413 5.68 15.86 14.84
C ASN A 413 5.74 16.75 16.11
N LYS A 414 4.57 17.04 16.68
CA LYS A 414 4.41 17.88 17.90
C LYS A 414 3.42 17.25 18.88
N VAL A 415 3.42 17.74 20.12
CA VAL A 415 2.36 17.49 21.11
C VAL A 415 1.67 18.79 21.47
N PHE A 416 0.35 18.84 21.39
CA PHE A 416 -0.45 20.01 21.77
C PHE A 416 -1.06 19.84 23.15
N LEU A 417 -1.01 20.90 23.97
CA LEU A 417 -1.57 20.98 25.30
C LEU A 417 -2.77 21.92 25.32
N TYR A 418 -3.92 21.37 25.71
CA TYR A 418 -5.17 22.09 25.89
C TYR A 418 -5.55 22.15 27.37
N ASP A 419 -5.96 23.33 27.84
CA ASP A 419 -6.60 23.50 29.13
C ASP A 419 -8.10 23.23 28.99
N LEU A 420 -8.60 22.16 29.61
CA LEU A 420 -10.01 21.78 29.51
C LEU A 420 -10.94 22.73 30.29
N ASN A 421 -10.40 23.60 31.13
CA ASN A 421 -11.16 24.70 31.74
C ASN A 421 -11.36 25.88 30.79
N ASN A 422 -10.55 25.99 29.74
CA ASN A 422 -10.57 27.11 28.79
C ASN A 422 -10.33 26.65 27.35
N LEU A 423 -11.26 25.86 26.82
CA LEU A 423 -11.21 25.31 25.46
C LEU A 423 -11.21 26.36 24.34
N GLY A 424 -11.46 27.64 24.65
CA GLY A 424 -11.36 28.75 23.70
C GLY A 424 -9.95 29.34 23.56
N ALA A 425 -9.01 28.97 24.43
CA ALA A 425 -7.62 29.40 24.33
C ALA A 425 -6.86 28.62 23.25
N ALA A 426 -5.84 29.22 22.64
CA ALA A 426 -4.94 28.45 21.78
C ALA A 426 -4.12 27.48 22.63
N PRO A 427 -3.85 26.27 22.09
CA PRO A 427 -3.01 25.31 22.76
C PRO A 427 -1.57 25.80 22.85
N PHE A 428 -0.87 25.34 23.89
CA PHE A 428 0.59 25.34 23.90
C PHE A 428 1.09 24.13 23.11
N TRP A 429 2.29 24.18 22.54
CA TRP A 429 2.84 23.06 21.77
C TRP A 429 4.25 22.70 22.25
N LEU A 430 4.57 21.42 22.11
CA LEU A 430 5.83 20.80 22.46
C LEU A 430 6.41 20.13 21.21
N ASP A 431 7.71 20.24 21.03
CA ASP A 431 8.44 19.75 19.87
C ASP A 431 8.90 18.30 20.03
N LEU A 432 8.62 17.36 19.11
CA LEU A 432 9.17 16.00 19.21
C LEU A 432 10.55 15.84 18.53
N GLY A 433 11.02 16.86 17.81
CA GLY A 433 12.25 16.82 17.02
C GLY A 433 12.00 16.61 15.53
N PRO A 434 13.01 16.19 14.76
CA PRO A 434 12.92 16.18 13.30
C PRO A 434 12.06 15.01 12.80
N ASP A 435 11.39 15.24 11.67
CA ASP A 435 10.94 14.20 10.75
C ASP A 435 11.93 14.15 9.57
N PRO A 436 12.80 13.12 9.49
CA PRO A 436 13.87 13.04 8.50
C PRO A 436 13.38 12.66 7.08
N MET A 437 12.07 12.50 6.87
CA MET A 437 11.54 12.25 5.54
C MET A 437 11.74 13.45 4.60
N PRO A 438 11.98 13.24 3.29
CA PRO A 438 11.98 14.33 2.33
C PRO A 438 10.69 15.16 2.41
N ILE A 439 10.81 16.49 2.31
CA ILE A 439 9.68 17.43 2.45
C ILE A 439 8.50 17.06 1.54
N ALA A 440 8.76 16.62 0.30
CA ALA A 440 7.70 16.19 -0.62
C ALA A 440 6.92 14.97 -0.10
N ALA A 441 7.60 14.00 0.51
CA ALA A 441 6.95 12.83 1.11
C ALA A 441 6.15 13.21 2.36
N GLN A 442 6.63 14.17 3.18
CA GLN A 442 5.86 14.69 4.32
C GLN A 442 4.56 15.40 3.86
N LYS A 443 4.63 16.21 2.80
CA LYS A 443 3.44 16.84 2.19
C LYS A 443 2.50 15.79 1.56
N GLY A 444 3.07 14.81 0.86
CA GLY A 444 2.32 13.69 0.28
C GLY A 444 1.59 12.85 1.32
N ARG A 445 2.23 12.58 2.47
CA ARG A 445 1.61 11.95 3.63
C ARG A 445 0.39 12.72 4.06
N SER A 446 0.50 14.04 4.16
CA SER A 446 -0.64 14.89 4.53
C SER A 446 -1.80 14.76 3.53
N ILE A 447 -1.53 14.71 2.23
CA ILE A 447 -2.55 14.51 1.19
C ILE A 447 -3.21 13.13 1.32
N PHE A 448 -2.43 12.08 1.59
CA PHE A 448 -2.92 10.71 1.73
C PHE A 448 -3.93 10.56 2.89
N TYR A 449 -3.70 11.30 3.98
CA TYR A 449 -4.59 11.34 5.16
C TYR A 449 -5.59 12.50 5.12
N ASP A 450 -5.67 13.32 4.05
CA ASP A 450 -6.50 14.53 4.04
C ASP A 450 -7.98 14.26 3.69
N ALA A 451 -8.85 14.35 4.70
CA ALA A 451 -10.30 14.28 4.49
C ALA A 451 -11.00 15.65 4.35
N LYS A 452 -10.28 16.77 4.50
CA LYS A 452 -10.84 18.13 4.63
C LYS A 452 -10.11 19.20 3.82
N ARG A 453 -10.22 19.28 2.49
CA ARG A 453 -9.51 20.37 1.78
C ARG A 453 -10.16 21.74 1.97
N PRO A 454 -9.39 22.82 2.23
CA PRO A 454 -9.96 24.17 2.32
C PRO A 454 -10.69 24.63 1.05
N SER A 455 -10.30 24.10 -0.12
CA SER A 455 -10.92 24.37 -1.41
C SER A 455 -12.24 23.63 -1.66
N ASP A 456 -12.61 22.70 -0.77
CA ASP A 456 -13.79 21.83 -0.87
C ASP A 456 -15.07 22.48 -0.31
N VAL A 457 -15.27 23.75 -0.64
CA VAL A 457 -16.44 24.54 -0.26
C VAL A 457 -17.23 24.98 -1.48
N ASP A 458 -18.53 25.21 -1.33
CA ASP A 458 -19.41 25.71 -2.39
C ASP A 458 -19.13 27.20 -2.68
N SER A 459 -19.87 27.79 -3.61
CA SER A 459 -19.77 29.22 -3.93
C SER A 459 -20.11 30.15 -2.76
N GLN A 460 -20.71 29.63 -1.69
CA GLN A 460 -21.13 30.31 -0.49
C GLN A 460 -20.18 30.00 0.69
N GLY A 461 -19.13 29.19 0.48
CA GLY A 461 -18.18 28.79 1.52
C GLY A 461 -18.63 27.62 2.39
N ASN A 462 -19.76 26.96 2.08
CA ASN A 462 -20.21 25.78 2.83
C ASN A 462 -19.45 24.52 2.37
N PRO A 463 -19.05 23.62 3.27
CA PRO A 463 -18.42 22.35 2.89
C PRO A 463 -19.31 21.55 1.92
N LEU A 464 -18.73 21.08 0.81
CA LEU A 464 -19.48 20.48 -0.31
C LEU A 464 -19.93 19.02 -0.10
N PHE A 465 -19.49 18.33 0.96
CA PHE A 465 -19.42 16.86 0.97
C PHE A 465 -20.05 16.20 2.19
N HIS A 466 -20.61 15.00 1.99
CA HIS A 466 -21.25 14.18 3.01
C HIS A 466 -20.32 12.98 3.36
N GLY A 467 -19.64 13.03 4.51
CA GLY A 467 -18.69 11.97 4.92
C GLY A 467 -17.26 12.27 4.48
N ALA A 468 -16.30 12.04 5.37
CA ALA A 468 -14.90 12.40 5.19
C ALA A 468 -14.06 11.11 5.15
N VAL A 469 -13.72 10.69 3.94
CA VAL A 469 -12.89 9.51 3.64
C VAL A 469 -11.62 9.96 2.94
N THR A 470 -10.59 9.13 2.96
CA THR A 470 -9.28 9.43 2.37
C THR A 470 -8.72 8.21 1.66
N CYS A 471 -7.56 8.34 1.03
CA CYS A 471 -6.82 7.18 0.54
C CYS A 471 -6.58 6.16 1.67
N ASN A 472 -6.33 6.61 2.90
CA ASN A 472 -6.14 5.75 4.08
C ASN A 472 -7.40 4.94 4.47
N THR A 473 -8.60 5.33 4.04
CA THR A 473 -9.83 4.57 4.32
C THR A 473 -9.85 3.21 3.60
N CYS A 474 -9.40 3.17 2.34
CA CYS A 474 -9.28 1.93 1.55
C CYS A 474 -7.87 1.32 1.61
N HIS A 475 -6.87 2.15 1.91
CA HIS A 475 -5.47 1.76 2.02
C HIS A 475 -4.92 2.05 3.42
N PRO A 476 -5.42 1.39 4.48
CA PRO A 476 -5.03 1.75 5.84
C PRO A 476 -3.54 1.50 6.08
N GLY A 477 -2.80 2.56 6.42
CA GLY A 477 -1.34 2.55 6.54
C GLY A 477 -0.61 2.30 5.21
N GLY A 478 -1.29 2.42 4.07
CA GLY A 478 -0.78 2.04 2.75
C GLY A 478 -1.01 0.57 2.36
N ALA A 479 -1.56 -0.25 3.27
CA ALA A 479 -1.89 -1.65 3.01
C ALA A 479 -3.27 -1.80 2.33
N MET A 480 -3.87 -2.99 2.40
CA MET A 480 -5.21 -3.28 1.86
C MET A 480 -6.24 -3.31 2.99
N ASP A 481 -7.47 -2.88 2.71
CA ASP A 481 -8.63 -3.00 3.61
C ASP A 481 -9.23 -4.42 3.66
N LEU A 482 -8.83 -5.29 2.73
CA LEU A 482 -9.34 -6.67 2.56
C LEU A 482 -10.85 -6.74 2.26
N LEU A 483 -11.41 -5.69 1.64
CA LEU A 483 -12.81 -5.63 1.24
C LEU A 483 -12.98 -5.72 -0.28
N GLY A 484 -14.09 -6.31 -0.71
CA GLY A 484 -14.56 -6.27 -2.09
C GLY A 484 -15.46 -5.08 -2.35
N TRP A 485 -15.17 -4.34 -3.41
CA TRP A 485 -15.86 -3.13 -3.85
C TRP A 485 -16.47 -3.32 -5.25
N GLU A 486 -17.74 -2.94 -5.40
CA GLU A 486 -18.43 -2.89 -6.71
C GLU A 486 -18.40 -1.46 -7.27
N LEU A 487 -17.35 -1.15 -8.06
CA LEU A 487 -17.08 0.20 -8.58
C LEU A 487 -17.32 0.35 -10.10
N SER A 488 -18.16 -0.49 -10.68
CA SER A 488 -18.56 -0.40 -12.09
C SER A 488 -19.16 0.97 -12.45
N ASP A 489 -18.82 1.52 -13.62
CA ASP A 489 -19.57 2.64 -14.19
C ASP A 489 -20.78 2.17 -15.00
N SER A 490 -21.67 3.11 -15.37
CA SER A 490 -22.97 2.76 -15.94
C SER A 490 -22.95 2.34 -17.41
N ASN A 491 -21.86 2.45 -18.18
CA ASN A 491 -21.93 2.11 -19.61
C ASN A 491 -20.64 1.65 -20.32
N ASN A 492 -19.41 1.91 -19.86
CA ASN A 492 -18.19 1.63 -20.65
C ASN A 492 -16.97 1.13 -19.85
N ASP A 493 -16.93 1.29 -18.52
CA ASP A 493 -15.90 0.73 -17.64
C ASP A 493 -16.53 -0.29 -16.69
N ILE A 494 -16.82 -1.48 -17.23
CA ILE A 494 -17.41 -2.58 -16.47
C ILE A 494 -16.30 -3.21 -15.61
N LYS A 495 -16.30 -2.87 -14.33
CA LYS A 495 -15.50 -3.52 -13.28
C LYS A 495 -16.40 -4.49 -12.53
N ASP A 496 -15.99 -5.73 -12.32
CA ASP A 496 -16.69 -6.61 -11.38
C ASP A 496 -16.37 -6.20 -9.94
N LEU A 497 -16.58 -7.10 -8.99
CA LEU A 497 -16.06 -6.95 -7.64
C LEU A 497 -14.52 -6.89 -7.65
N MET A 498 -13.96 -5.86 -7.04
CA MET A 498 -12.52 -5.63 -6.95
C MET A 498 -12.09 -5.47 -5.49
N VAL A 499 -10.92 -6.00 -5.15
CA VAL A 499 -10.28 -5.83 -3.84
C VAL A 499 -9.16 -4.82 -3.97
N THR A 500 -9.00 -3.95 -2.98
CA THR A 500 -7.92 -2.96 -2.96
C THR A 500 -6.54 -3.62 -3.13
N GLN A 501 -5.65 -2.97 -3.87
CA GLN A 501 -4.24 -3.37 -3.95
C GLN A 501 -3.44 -2.73 -2.83
N SER A 502 -2.36 -3.39 -2.41
CA SER A 502 -1.40 -2.79 -1.48
C SER A 502 -0.62 -1.69 -2.17
N LEU A 503 -0.43 -0.54 -1.51
CA LEU A 503 0.46 0.52 -1.96
C LEU A 503 1.88 0.32 -1.42
N LEU A 504 2.08 -0.57 -0.46
CA LEU A 504 3.41 -0.91 0.07
C LEU A 504 4.28 -1.53 -1.03
N SER A 505 5.44 -0.90 -1.29
CA SER A 505 6.39 -1.29 -2.34
C SER A 505 5.80 -1.25 -3.76
N ILE A 506 4.74 -0.47 -4.00
CA ILE A 506 4.05 -0.42 -5.30
C ILE A 506 4.93 0.14 -6.42
N ARG A 507 5.95 0.95 -6.11
CA ARG A 507 6.90 1.51 -7.09
C ARG A 507 7.45 0.43 -8.02
N ASP A 508 7.75 -0.75 -7.48
CA ASP A 508 8.39 -1.87 -8.20
C ASP A 508 7.40 -2.74 -9.01
N THR A 509 6.10 -2.52 -8.87
CA THR A 509 5.06 -3.41 -9.41
C THR A 509 4.20 -2.74 -10.48
N PHE A 510 4.80 -1.87 -11.30
CA PHE A 510 4.14 -1.30 -12.46
C PHE A 510 3.69 -2.41 -13.43
N PRO A 511 2.55 -2.25 -14.14
CA PRO A 511 1.60 -1.14 -14.14
C PRO A 511 0.66 -1.08 -12.92
N TYR A 512 0.24 0.13 -12.55
CA TYR A 512 -0.61 0.37 -11.37
C TYR A 512 -2.10 0.24 -11.74
N HIS A 513 -2.99 0.17 -10.74
CA HIS A 513 -4.44 -0.10 -10.82
C HIS A 513 -4.81 -1.55 -10.54
N TRP A 514 -6.04 -1.77 -10.07
CA TRP A 514 -6.59 -3.08 -9.72
C TRP A 514 -6.46 -4.09 -10.88
N ARG A 515 -6.57 -3.58 -12.12
CA ARG A 515 -6.34 -4.27 -13.40
C ARG A 515 -4.98 -3.98 -14.06
N GLY A 516 -4.08 -3.28 -13.38
CA GLY A 516 -2.73 -2.93 -13.88
C GLY A 516 -2.72 -2.11 -15.16
N GLU A 517 -3.57 -1.10 -15.28
CA GLU A 517 -3.74 -0.31 -16.51
C GLU A 517 -3.38 1.14 -16.51
N ARG A 518 -2.91 1.62 -15.38
CA ARG A 518 -2.78 3.04 -15.19
C ARG A 518 -1.43 3.36 -14.60
N ASN A 519 -0.89 4.47 -15.03
CA ASN A 519 0.04 5.25 -14.24
C ASN A 519 -0.60 5.84 -12.97
N LEU A 520 0.24 6.35 -12.06
CA LEU A 520 -0.22 6.91 -10.80
C LEU A 520 -1.01 8.23 -11.00
N ASP A 521 -0.69 9.04 -12.01
CA ASP A 521 -1.38 10.30 -12.29
C ASP A 521 -2.81 10.09 -12.81
N HIS A 522 -3.10 8.96 -13.44
CA HIS A 522 -4.47 8.60 -13.81
C HIS A 522 -5.41 8.40 -12.60
N PHE A 523 -4.88 8.27 -11.38
CA PHE A 523 -5.66 8.21 -10.15
C PHE A 523 -6.12 9.59 -9.66
N ASN A 524 -5.64 10.69 -10.27
CA ASN A 524 -6.04 12.03 -9.86
C ASN A 524 -7.57 12.25 -10.00
N GLY A 525 -8.24 11.50 -10.88
CA GLY A 525 -9.71 11.48 -10.99
C GLY A 525 -10.43 10.92 -9.75
N ALA A 526 -9.81 9.99 -9.01
CA ALA A 526 -10.41 9.37 -7.82
C ALA A 526 -10.62 10.37 -6.69
N PHE A 527 -9.81 11.43 -6.61
CA PHE A 527 -10.02 12.52 -5.65
C PHE A 527 -11.40 13.14 -5.83
N VAL A 528 -11.87 13.34 -7.06
CA VAL A 528 -13.20 13.93 -7.32
C VAL A 528 -14.29 12.86 -7.34
N GLY A 529 -14.07 11.75 -8.04
CA GLY A 529 -15.09 10.71 -8.25
C GLY A 529 -15.37 9.85 -7.01
N LEU A 530 -14.31 9.39 -6.35
CA LEU A 530 -14.41 8.44 -5.22
C LEU A 530 -14.40 9.17 -3.87
N LEU A 531 -13.37 9.96 -3.60
CA LEU A 531 -13.21 10.68 -2.33
C LEU A 531 -14.15 11.87 -2.23
N GLY A 532 -14.63 12.37 -3.37
CA GLY A 532 -15.58 13.47 -3.42
C GLY A 532 -14.92 14.80 -3.06
N HIS A 533 -13.72 15.11 -3.53
CA HIS A 533 -13.17 16.46 -3.50
C HIS A 533 -13.75 17.34 -4.62
N ARG A 534 -13.64 18.67 -4.49
CA ARG A 534 -14.11 19.63 -5.50
C ARG A 534 -13.24 19.60 -6.75
N ASN A 535 -11.93 19.51 -6.54
CA ASN A 535 -10.92 19.56 -7.59
C ASN A 535 -9.96 18.38 -7.46
N LYS A 536 -9.34 18.05 -8.61
CA LYS A 536 -8.16 17.19 -8.66
C LYS A 536 -6.97 17.86 -7.94
N LEU A 537 -5.96 17.05 -7.61
CA LEU A 537 -4.65 17.55 -7.19
C LEU A 537 -3.98 18.36 -8.31
N THR A 538 -3.20 19.36 -7.91
CA THR A 538 -2.35 20.14 -8.83
C THR A 538 -1.26 19.28 -9.49
N GLU A 539 -1.18 19.35 -10.82
CA GLU A 539 -0.29 18.54 -11.68
C GLU A 539 0.95 19.32 -12.16
N THR A 540 1.18 20.54 -11.65
CA THR A 540 2.41 21.29 -11.94
C THR A 540 3.62 20.59 -11.32
N PRO A 541 4.83 20.65 -11.92
CA PRO A 541 6.04 20.11 -11.29
C PRO A 541 6.22 20.67 -9.88
N GLY A 542 6.41 19.82 -8.87
CA GLY A 542 6.44 20.25 -7.47
C GLY A 542 5.07 20.31 -6.78
N GLY A 543 3.99 20.12 -7.53
CA GLY A 543 2.61 20.21 -7.09
C GLY A 543 2.18 19.05 -6.20
N GLU A 544 0.91 19.05 -5.82
CA GLU A 544 0.38 18.09 -4.85
C GLU A 544 0.41 16.64 -5.37
N LEU A 545 0.24 16.41 -6.68
CA LEU A 545 0.31 15.06 -7.25
C LEU A 545 1.71 14.46 -7.14
N ASP A 546 2.75 15.25 -7.41
CA ASP A 546 4.15 14.83 -7.24
C ASP A 546 4.48 14.55 -5.76
N GLN A 547 3.92 15.34 -4.85
CA GLN A 547 4.09 15.14 -3.40
C GLN A 547 3.43 13.84 -2.95
N LEU A 548 2.18 13.59 -3.36
CA LEU A 548 1.48 12.34 -3.06
C LEU A 548 2.25 11.12 -3.60
N GLU A 549 2.76 11.22 -4.83
CA GLU A 549 3.60 10.18 -5.41
C GLU A 549 4.86 9.94 -4.60
N ALA A 550 5.58 11.01 -4.23
CA ALA A 550 6.78 10.90 -3.41
C ALA A 550 6.51 10.12 -2.12
N PHE A 551 5.35 10.34 -1.48
CA PHE A 551 4.91 9.57 -0.33
C PHE A 551 4.59 8.12 -0.69
N ILE A 552 3.67 7.85 -1.63
CA ILE A 552 3.24 6.49 -2.00
C ILE A 552 4.43 5.63 -2.41
N PHE A 553 5.33 6.19 -3.21
CA PHE A 553 6.51 5.49 -3.69
C PHE A 553 7.62 5.34 -2.65
N SER A 554 7.59 6.12 -1.56
CA SER A 554 8.46 5.88 -0.40
C SER A 554 8.04 4.66 0.42
N LEU A 555 6.76 4.26 0.34
CA LEU A 555 6.19 3.18 1.14
C LEU A 555 6.85 1.85 0.84
N GLN A 556 7.31 1.17 1.89
CA GLN A 556 7.91 -0.16 1.80
C GLN A 556 7.21 -1.12 2.76
N ALA A 557 7.00 -2.34 2.28
CA ALA A 557 6.60 -3.44 3.13
C ALA A 557 7.68 -3.75 4.18
N PRO A 558 7.31 -4.05 5.43
CA PRO A 558 8.21 -4.74 6.36
C PRO A 558 8.67 -6.08 5.77
N ALA A 559 9.77 -6.63 6.30
CA ALA A 559 10.23 -7.94 5.91
C ALA A 559 9.13 -8.99 6.13
N ASN A 560 9.15 -10.05 5.32
CA ASN A 560 8.27 -11.18 5.55
C ASN A 560 8.71 -11.93 6.82
N PRO A 561 7.90 -12.01 7.89
CA PRO A 561 8.31 -12.64 9.13
C PRO A 561 8.45 -14.16 9.02
N ARG A 562 7.96 -14.76 7.94
CA ARG A 562 8.16 -16.19 7.63
C ARG A 562 9.49 -16.45 6.90
N GLU A 563 10.18 -15.41 6.44
CA GLU A 563 11.52 -15.54 5.86
C GLU A 563 12.56 -15.81 6.96
N ASP A 564 13.53 -16.68 6.69
CA ASP A 564 14.61 -16.94 7.63
C ASP A 564 15.46 -15.67 7.83
N ILE A 565 15.86 -15.42 9.07
CA ILE A 565 16.67 -14.24 9.43
C ILE A 565 17.97 -14.13 8.63
N SER A 566 18.54 -15.26 8.15
CA SER A 566 19.74 -15.28 7.32
C SER A 566 19.48 -15.13 5.82
N ARG A 567 18.23 -14.83 5.43
CA ARG A 567 17.77 -14.69 4.04
C ARG A 567 17.94 -15.98 3.23
N LYS A 568 17.52 -17.11 3.83
CA LYS A 568 17.61 -18.46 3.25
C LYS A 568 16.25 -19.15 3.31
N LEU A 569 16.01 -20.12 2.44
CA LEU A 569 14.78 -20.89 2.46
C LEU A 569 14.77 -21.94 3.58
N ALA A 570 13.79 -21.83 4.49
CA ALA A 570 13.59 -22.76 5.57
C ALA A 570 12.74 -23.97 5.13
N GLY A 571 13.25 -25.18 5.37
CA GLY A 571 12.55 -26.44 5.06
C GLY A 571 12.74 -26.95 3.63
N LEU A 572 12.58 -28.28 3.46
CA LEU A 572 12.77 -28.94 2.15
C LEU A 572 11.70 -28.50 1.13
N ASP A 573 10.45 -28.38 1.57
CA ASP A 573 9.34 -28.04 0.67
C ASP A 573 9.48 -26.65 0.05
N ALA A 574 9.94 -25.66 0.81
CA ALA A 574 10.14 -24.31 0.29
C ALA A 574 11.29 -24.25 -0.74
N ARG A 575 12.37 -25.01 -0.53
CA ARG A 575 13.49 -25.11 -1.49
C ARG A 575 13.07 -25.78 -2.80
N LEU A 576 12.41 -26.93 -2.70
CA LEU A 576 11.85 -27.61 -3.87
C LEU A 576 10.79 -26.72 -4.56
N GLY A 577 10.01 -25.98 -3.78
CA GLY A 577 9.04 -25.00 -4.28
C GLY A 577 9.68 -23.89 -5.10
N GLN A 578 10.80 -23.32 -4.66
CA GLN A 578 11.56 -22.34 -5.44
C GLN A 578 12.08 -22.93 -6.75
N GLN A 579 12.60 -24.16 -6.73
CA GLN A 579 13.06 -24.83 -7.94
C GLN A 579 11.91 -25.03 -8.93
N VAL A 580 10.75 -25.50 -8.46
CA VAL A 580 9.54 -25.62 -9.28
C VAL A 580 9.13 -24.26 -9.84
N PHE A 581 9.11 -23.22 -9.00
CA PHE A 581 8.71 -21.87 -9.36
C PHE A 581 9.59 -21.28 -10.48
N LEU A 582 10.91 -21.44 -10.35
CA LEU A 582 11.89 -20.84 -11.26
C LEU A 582 12.10 -21.65 -12.55
N THR A 583 11.99 -22.98 -12.48
CA THR A 583 12.52 -23.84 -13.54
C THR A 583 11.52 -24.79 -14.17
N LYS A 584 10.38 -25.06 -13.53
CA LYS A 584 9.43 -26.03 -14.08
C LYS A 584 8.79 -25.45 -15.34
N PRO A 585 9.03 -26.04 -16.52
CA PRO A 585 8.36 -25.62 -17.74
C PRO A 585 6.91 -26.12 -17.71
N ASN A 586 6.08 -25.49 -18.54
CA ASN A 586 4.71 -25.93 -18.77
C ASN A 586 3.84 -25.97 -17.51
N VAL A 587 4.14 -25.15 -16.50
CA VAL A 587 3.24 -24.91 -15.36
C VAL A 587 1.93 -24.35 -15.89
N LEU A 588 1.99 -23.35 -16.77
CA LEU A 588 0.86 -22.83 -17.53
C LEU A 588 1.21 -22.84 -19.02
N ALA A 589 0.63 -23.77 -19.77
CA ALA A 589 0.97 -24.04 -21.17
C ALA A 589 2.47 -24.26 -21.41
N ASN A 590 3.23 -23.22 -21.80
CA ASN A 590 4.68 -23.30 -22.04
C ASN A 590 5.52 -22.52 -21.01
N PHE A 591 4.89 -21.96 -19.97
CA PHE A 591 5.53 -21.05 -19.02
C PHE A 591 5.78 -21.70 -17.65
N SER A 592 6.80 -21.21 -16.98
CA SER A 592 7.07 -21.36 -15.55
C SER A 592 6.36 -20.27 -14.75
N CYS A 593 6.38 -20.34 -13.41
CA CYS A 593 5.86 -19.26 -12.58
C CYS A 593 6.70 -17.98 -12.73
N ALA A 594 8.02 -18.11 -12.83
CA ALA A 594 8.96 -17.00 -12.90
C ALA A 594 8.84 -16.15 -14.18
N ASP A 595 8.26 -16.70 -15.25
CA ASP A 595 8.05 -15.94 -16.50
C ASP A 595 7.06 -14.77 -16.31
N CYS A 596 6.08 -14.92 -15.40
CA CYS A 596 5.13 -13.88 -15.03
C CYS A 596 5.51 -13.16 -13.72
N HIS A 597 6.15 -13.88 -12.79
CA HIS A 597 6.55 -13.39 -11.48
C HIS A 597 8.06 -13.09 -11.42
N ALA A 598 8.56 -12.35 -12.42
CA ALA A 598 9.99 -12.13 -12.59
C ALA A 598 10.63 -11.40 -11.41
N MET A 599 11.87 -11.77 -11.09
CA MET A 599 12.70 -11.14 -10.06
C MET A 599 13.43 -9.92 -10.65
N PRO A 600 13.74 -8.86 -9.88
CA PRO A 600 13.54 -8.71 -8.43
C PRO A 600 12.24 -8.00 -8.03
N SER A 601 11.33 -7.71 -8.97
CA SER A 601 10.06 -7.02 -8.72
C SER A 601 8.94 -7.95 -8.25
N GLY A 602 9.10 -9.26 -8.45
CA GLY A 602 8.04 -10.26 -8.25
C GLY A 602 6.94 -10.19 -9.30
N THR A 603 7.20 -9.52 -10.42
CA THR A 603 6.32 -9.39 -11.59
C THR A 603 7.15 -9.05 -12.83
N ASN A 604 6.74 -9.55 -14.00
CA ASN A 604 7.33 -9.18 -15.29
C ASN A 604 6.76 -7.89 -15.89
N GLY A 605 5.90 -7.16 -15.14
CA GLY A 605 5.29 -5.91 -15.59
C GLY A 605 4.27 -6.07 -16.71
N GLU A 606 3.82 -7.30 -16.96
CA GLU A 606 2.86 -7.61 -18.01
C GLU A 606 1.48 -7.92 -17.45
N ARG A 607 0.48 -7.67 -18.29
CA ARG A 607 -0.86 -8.15 -18.04
C ARG A 607 -1.11 -9.48 -18.67
N ILE A 608 -1.73 -10.39 -17.94
CA ILE A 608 -2.08 -11.70 -18.47
C ILE A 608 -3.53 -11.64 -19.00
N ALA A 609 -3.71 -11.93 -20.29
CA ALA A 609 -5.02 -11.86 -20.96
C ALA A 609 -5.99 -12.98 -20.53
N GLU A 610 -7.27 -12.59 -20.46
CA GLU A 610 -8.43 -13.25 -19.82
C GLU A 610 -8.77 -14.66 -20.34
N LEU A 611 -8.54 -14.91 -21.63
CA LEU A 611 -8.97 -16.13 -22.32
C LEU A 611 -8.19 -17.39 -21.92
N PHE A 612 -7.05 -17.25 -21.23
CA PHE A 612 -6.15 -18.38 -20.97
C PHE A 612 -6.41 -19.09 -19.63
N LEU A 613 -7.00 -18.40 -18.64
CA LEU A 613 -7.27 -18.95 -17.31
C LEU A 613 -8.75 -19.33 -17.10
N GLY A 614 -9.64 -18.98 -18.05
CA GLY A 614 -11.08 -19.27 -17.95
C GLY A 614 -11.82 -18.41 -16.90
N ILE A 615 -11.24 -17.27 -16.53
CA ILE A 615 -11.79 -16.30 -15.56
C ILE A 615 -12.29 -15.07 -16.34
N ALA A 616 -13.47 -14.56 -15.99
CA ALA A 616 -14.07 -13.43 -16.71
C ALA A 616 -13.28 -12.12 -16.51
N SER A 617 -13.11 -11.38 -17.61
CA SER A 617 -12.46 -10.07 -17.79
C SER A 617 -12.65 -9.04 -16.69
N THR A 618 -13.85 -9.02 -16.14
CA THR A 618 -14.26 -8.00 -15.21
C THR A 618 -13.73 -8.24 -13.80
N ALA A 619 -13.18 -9.44 -13.50
CA ALA A 619 -12.88 -9.92 -12.14
C ALA A 619 -11.41 -10.41 -11.93
N SER A 620 -10.51 -10.27 -12.91
CA SER A 620 -9.13 -10.79 -12.83
C SER A 620 -8.14 -9.84 -12.19
N LEU A 621 -7.14 -10.43 -11.49
CA LEU A 621 -5.90 -9.75 -11.13
C LEU A 621 -5.00 -9.75 -12.36
N ASP A 622 -4.94 -8.63 -13.07
CA ASP A 622 -4.25 -8.61 -14.36
C ASP A 622 -2.73 -8.52 -14.22
N VAL A 623 -2.22 -7.97 -13.10
CA VAL A 623 -0.78 -7.94 -12.79
C VAL A 623 -0.49 -8.94 -11.68
N ALA A 624 0.33 -9.92 -12.03
CA ALA A 624 0.67 -11.04 -11.16
C ALA A 624 1.86 -10.66 -10.25
N HIS A 625 1.70 -9.71 -9.33
CA HIS A 625 2.73 -9.43 -8.33
C HIS A 625 2.55 -10.29 -7.07
N LEU A 626 3.66 -10.66 -6.43
CA LEU A 626 3.65 -11.45 -5.19
C LEU A 626 3.79 -10.61 -3.91
N ARG A 627 3.77 -9.27 -4.03
CA ARG A 627 3.85 -8.36 -2.88
C ARG A 627 2.68 -8.56 -1.91
N GLN A 628 3.00 -8.60 -0.61
CA GLN A 628 2.05 -8.60 0.51
C GLN A 628 1.02 -9.76 0.52
N LEU A 629 1.27 -10.85 -0.22
CA LEU A 629 0.36 -12.00 -0.31
C LEU A 629 0.03 -12.64 1.04
N ARG A 630 0.94 -12.57 2.03
CA ARG A 630 0.71 -13.11 3.37
C ARG A 630 -0.54 -12.56 4.04
N HIS A 631 -0.89 -11.29 3.84
CA HIS A 631 -2.07 -10.67 4.46
C HIS A 631 -3.39 -11.09 3.80
N LYS A 632 -3.32 -11.71 2.62
CA LYS A 632 -4.47 -12.31 1.93
C LYS A 632 -4.61 -13.81 2.25
N ASP A 633 -3.60 -14.43 2.85
CA ASP A 633 -3.55 -15.85 3.22
C ASP A 633 -4.17 -16.07 4.61
N GLN A 634 -5.46 -15.76 4.72
CA GLN A 634 -6.24 -15.83 5.96
C GLN A 634 -6.71 -17.26 6.24
N THR A 635 -7.07 -17.54 7.49
CA THR A 635 -7.68 -18.83 7.85
C THR A 635 -9.04 -18.98 7.15
N PRO A 636 -9.27 -20.06 6.36
CA PRO A 636 -10.56 -20.27 5.71
C PRO A 636 -11.68 -20.61 6.70
N VAL A 637 -12.89 -20.14 6.42
CA VAL A 637 -14.09 -20.36 7.22
C VAL A 637 -15.21 -20.91 6.37
N SER A 638 -16.03 -21.77 6.98
CA SER A 638 -17.20 -22.36 6.32
C SER A 638 -18.43 -21.48 6.61
N ILE A 639 -19.07 -20.98 5.55
CA ILE A 639 -20.32 -20.24 5.65
C ILE A 639 -21.42 -20.88 4.80
N VAL A 640 -22.67 -20.60 5.15
CA VAL A 640 -23.87 -21.03 4.43
C VAL A 640 -24.48 -19.81 3.73
N ILE A 641 -24.51 -19.86 2.41
CA ILE A 641 -25.06 -18.79 1.54
C ILE A 641 -25.98 -19.42 0.48
N PRO A 642 -26.86 -18.66 -0.19
CA PRO A 642 -27.71 -19.20 -1.24
C PRO A 642 -26.88 -19.43 -2.52
N ASP A 643 -27.16 -20.51 -3.24
CA ASP A 643 -26.73 -20.72 -4.62
C ASP A 643 -27.59 -19.88 -5.60
N ALA A 644 -27.29 -19.96 -6.89
CA ALA A 644 -28.02 -19.24 -7.93
C ALA A 644 -29.51 -19.65 -8.04
N GLN A 645 -29.91 -20.76 -7.43
CA GLN A 645 -31.28 -21.26 -7.39
C GLN A 645 -31.96 -20.95 -6.04
N GLY A 646 -31.27 -20.26 -5.13
CA GLY A 646 -31.76 -19.90 -3.79
C GLY A 646 -31.62 -21.03 -2.76
N ASN A 647 -30.97 -22.15 -3.09
CA ASN A 647 -30.72 -23.22 -2.11
C ASN A 647 -29.53 -22.86 -1.23
N LEU A 648 -29.62 -23.14 0.06
CA LEU A 648 -28.50 -22.93 0.97
C LEU A 648 -27.39 -23.96 0.73
N VAL A 649 -26.19 -23.47 0.48
CA VAL A 649 -24.98 -24.28 0.26
C VAL A 649 -23.87 -23.84 1.20
N THR A 650 -23.07 -24.81 1.67
CA THR A 650 -21.87 -24.51 2.45
C THR A 650 -20.72 -24.22 1.50
N VAL A 651 -20.06 -23.08 1.69
CA VAL A 651 -18.90 -22.64 0.92
C VAL A 651 -17.74 -22.27 1.85
N GLN A 652 -16.50 -22.38 1.35
CA GLN A 652 -15.33 -21.81 2.02
C GLN A 652 -15.14 -20.35 1.60
N ARG A 653 -14.71 -19.52 2.54
CA ARG A 653 -14.28 -18.14 2.32
C ARG A 653 -13.05 -17.84 3.16
N ALA A 654 -12.27 -16.83 2.74
CA ALA A 654 -11.32 -16.20 3.65
C ALA A 654 -12.08 -15.61 4.85
N ARG A 655 -11.43 -15.51 6.01
CA ARG A 655 -12.06 -15.06 7.26
C ARG A 655 -12.79 -13.71 7.12
N SER A 656 -12.16 -12.74 6.46
CA SER A 656 -12.73 -11.40 6.19
C SER A 656 -13.79 -11.38 5.08
N GLY A 657 -14.01 -12.50 4.39
CA GLY A 657 -14.95 -12.64 3.29
C GLY A 657 -14.33 -12.53 1.90
N PHE A 658 -13.17 -11.87 1.78
CA PHE A 658 -12.40 -11.73 0.54
C PHE A 658 -10.95 -12.18 0.74
N GLY A 659 -10.41 -12.90 -0.25
CA GLY A 659 -9.13 -13.59 -0.16
C GLY A 659 -8.11 -13.12 -1.19
N LEU A 660 -7.43 -14.07 -1.83
CA LEU A 660 -6.30 -13.79 -2.72
C LEU A 660 -6.72 -13.17 -4.07
N ALA A 661 -7.86 -13.60 -4.62
CA ALA A 661 -8.42 -13.08 -5.87
C ALA A 661 -9.47 -11.98 -5.62
N HIS A 662 -9.68 -11.08 -6.59
CA HIS A 662 -10.68 -10.01 -6.50
C HIS A 662 -12.11 -10.50 -6.24
N ALA A 663 -12.49 -11.64 -6.81
CA ALA A 663 -13.78 -12.28 -6.55
C ALA A 663 -13.87 -12.98 -5.17
N GLY A 664 -12.77 -13.04 -4.39
CA GLY A 664 -12.74 -13.71 -3.09
C GLY A 664 -12.98 -15.22 -3.13
N VAL A 665 -12.95 -15.84 -4.33
CA VAL A 665 -13.23 -17.27 -4.53
C VAL A 665 -12.09 -18.17 -4.07
N ASN A 666 -10.85 -17.67 -4.12
CA ASN A 666 -9.68 -18.36 -3.57
C ASN A 666 -9.43 -17.87 -2.15
N PHE A 667 -9.56 -18.78 -1.20
CA PHE A 667 -9.57 -18.47 0.23
C PHE A 667 -8.21 -18.71 0.92
N ASP A 668 -7.29 -19.44 0.29
CA ASP A 668 -5.92 -19.65 0.78
C ASP A 668 -4.90 -19.81 -0.36
N ILE A 669 -3.60 -19.78 -0.02
CA ILE A 669 -2.51 -19.89 -1.01
C ILE A 669 -2.58 -21.19 -1.83
N PRO A 670 -2.77 -22.39 -1.23
CA PRO A 670 -2.90 -23.62 -2.00
C PRO A 670 -4.01 -23.54 -3.05
N ASP A 671 -5.23 -23.13 -2.68
CA ASP A 671 -6.35 -23.01 -3.61
C ASP A 671 -6.11 -21.93 -4.67
N PHE A 672 -5.43 -20.83 -4.33
CA PHE A 672 -5.02 -19.82 -5.30
C PHE A 672 -4.00 -20.36 -6.33
N ILE A 673 -3.00 -21.12 -5.89
CA ILE A 673 -1.98 -21.70 -6.78
C ILE A 673 -2.59 -22.76 -7.70
N LYS A 674 -3.51 -23.58 -7.19
CA LYS A 674 -4.22 -24.56 -8.01
C LYS A 674 -5.62 -24.79 -7.44
N PRO A 675 -6.65 -24.11 -8.00
CA PRO A 675 -8.01 -24.24 -7.55
C PRO A 675 -8.51 -25.67 -7.69
N ASN A 676 -9.25 -26.16 -6.70
CA ASN A 676 -9.83 -27.50 -6.73
C ASN A 676 -11.12 -27.53 -7.58
N VAL A 677 -10.98 -27.30 -8.89
CA VAL A 677 -12.08 -27.34 -9.86
C VAL A 677 -12.10 -28.69 -10.61
N PRO A 678 -13.28 -29.17 -11.07
CA PRO A 678 -13.41 -30.48 -11.75
C PRO A 678 -12.51 -30.67 -12.98
N SER A 679 -12.08 -29.58 -13.62
CA SER A 679 -11.15 -29.60 -14.76
C SER A 679 -9.67 -29.65 -14.38
N GLY A 680 -9.32 -29.62 -13.09
CA GLY A 680 -7.94 -29.64 -12.59
C GLY A 680 -7.21 -28.28 -12.60
N GLY A 681 -7.90 -27.20 -12.98
CA GLY A 681 -7.31 -25.86 -13.14
C GLY A 681 -6.35 -25.78 -14.34
N PRO A 682 -5.89 -24.58 -14.71
CA PRO A 682 -4.99 -24.42 -15.85
C PRO A 682 -3.53 -24.80 -15.53
N PHE A 683 -3.21 -25.06 -14.26
CA PHE A 683 -1.84 -25.31 -13.80
C PHE A 683 -1.48 -26.80 -13.74
N ASN A 684 -0.45 -27.18 -14.50
CA ASN A 684 0.06 -28.55 -14.58
C ASN A 684 1.10 -28.85 -13.48
N ILE A 685 0.62 -28.87 -12.24
CA ILE A 685 1.42 -29.22 -11.05
C ILE A 685 0.75 -30.34 -10.24
N THR A 686 1.55 -31.16 -9.56
CA THR A 686 1.11 -32.22 -8.65
C THR A 686 0.69 -31.65 -7.29
N PRO A 687 -0.08 -32.38 -6.47
CA PRO A 687 -0.41 -31.95 -5.11
C PRO A 687 0.82 -31.70 -4.21
N GLN A 688 1.89 -32.46 -4.44
CA GLN A 688 3.15 -32.26 -3.71
C GLN A 688 3.82 -30.95 -4.14
N GLU A 689 3.89 -30.68 -5.44
CA GLU A 689 4.43 -29.41 -5.95
C GLU A 689 3.58 -28.20 -5.52
N GLN A 690 2.26 -28.35 -5.41
CA GLN A 690 1.38 -27.31 -4.85
C GLN A 690 1.73 -27.00 -3.39
N THR A 691 1.99 -28.03 -2.58
CA THR A 691 2.45 -27.87 -1.19
C THR A 691 3.81 -27.17 -1.14
N GLN A 692 4.74 -27.57 -2.00
CA GLN A 692 6.09 -26.99 -2.10
C GLN A 692 6.06 -25.53 -2.53
N LEU A 693 5.30 -25.21 -3.59
CA LEU A 693 5.09 -23.83 -4.04
C LEU A 693 4.43 -22.98 -2.96
N SER A 694 3.44 -23.51 -2.25
CA SER A 694 2.80 -22.81 -1.13
C SER A 694 3.82 -22.50 -0.02
N ALA A 695 4.70 -23.44 0.31
CA ALA A 695 5.76 -23.23 1.29
C ALA A 695 6.77 -22.16 0.85
N PHE A 696 7.10 -22.11 -0.44
CA PHE A 696 7.95 -21.07 -1.02
C PHE A 696 7.29 -19.68 -1.02
N VAL A 697 6.07 -19.57 -1.55
CA VAL A 697 5.33 -18.29 -1.67
C VAL A 697 5.07 -17.67 -0.29
N ARG A 698 4.84 -18.47 0.74
CA ARG A 698 4.72 -17.99 2.13
C ARG A 698 6.01 -17.36 2.67
N GLN A 699 7.18 -17.75 2.14
CA GLN A 699 8.50 -17.20 2.47
C GLN A 699 9.01 -16.21 1.40
N PHE A 700 8.15 -15.79 0.46
CA PHE A 700 8.57 -14.88 -0.60
C PHE A 700 9.03 -13.55 0.00
N ASP A 701 10.23 -13.13 -0.37
CA ASP A 701 10.87 -11.88 0.02
C ASP A 701 9.98 -10.70 -0.37
N GLN A 702 10.11 -9.58 0.35
CA GLN A 702 9.32 -8.38 0.14
C GLN A 702 10.19 -7.15 -0.19
N GLY A 703 11.50 -7.33 -0.36
CA GLY A 703 12.46 -6.26 -0.63
C GLY A 703 13.38 -5.99 0.57
N ILE A 704 12.82 -6.09 1.78
CA ILE A 704 13.49 -5.78 3.04
C ILE A 704 13.93 -7.07 3.73
N ALA A 705 15.21 -7.16 4.06
CA ALA A 705 15.75 -8.32 4.77
C ALA A 705 15.24 -8.37 6.22
N PRO A 706 14.89 -9.56 6.76
CA PRO A 706 14.41 -9.68 8.14
C PRO A 706 15.37 -9.11 9.19
N ALA A 707 16.69 -9.14 8.94
CA ALA A 707 17.67 -8.56 9.85
C ALA A 707 17.58 -7.03 9.99
N ALA A 708 16.87 -6.34 9.10
CA ALA A 708 16.56 -4.91 9.23
C ALA A 708 15.58 -4.63 10.39
N HIS A 709 15.01 -5.67 10.99
CA HIS A 709 14.09 -5.60 12.12
C HIS A 709 14.64 -6.26 13.38
N VAL A 710 15.96 -6.46 13.46
CA VAL A 710 16.58 -7.24 14.53
C VAL A 710 17.48 -6.35 15.38
N THR A 711 17.42 -6.56 16.69
CA THR A 711 18.31 -5.93 17.64
C THR A 711 18.99 -6.95 18.55
N TYR A 712 20.23 -6.64 18.94
CA TYR A 712 21.04 -7.47 19.82
C TYR A 712 21.69 -6.62 20.91
N PHE A 713 21.26 -6.83 22.15
CA PHE A 713 21.79 -6.12 23.31
C PHE A 713 22.94 -6.87 23.97
N MET A 714 24.12 -6.24 24.00
CA MET A 714 25.33 -6.82 24.57
C MET A 714 25.62 -6.29 25.97
N THR A 715 25.90 -7.23 26.86
CA THR A 715 26.27 -7.03 28.26
C THR A 715 27.55 -7.81 28.58
N PRO A 716 28.22 -7.54 29.72
CA PRO A 716 29.40 -8.28 30.14
C PRO A 716 29.15 -9.78 30.29
N THR A 717 27.92 -10.19 30.60
CA THR A 717 27.55 -11.59 30.82
C THR A 717 27.25 -12.35 29.53
N ASN A 718 26.76 -11.67 28.47
CA ASN A 718 26.34 -12.33 27.23
C ASN A 718 27.24 -12.03 26.01
N LYS A 719 28.21 -11.11 26.12
CA LYS A 719 28.99 -10.61 24.97
C LYS A 719 29.68 -11.69 24.13
N ALA A 720 30.11 -12.80 24.74
CA ALA A 720 30.72 -13.91 24.01
C ALA A 720 29.73 -14.50 22.99
N THR A 721 28.55 -14.93 23.45
CA THR A 721 27.48 -15.46 22.59
C THR A 721 26.98 -14.42 21.61
N MET A 722 26.73 -13.19 22.09
CA MET A 722 26.12 -12.15 21.25
C MET A 722 27.09 -11.64 20.17
N SER A 723 28.40 -11.68 20.41
CA SER A 723 29.40 -11.30 19.41
C SER A 723 29.38 -12.20 18.17
N ALA A 724 29.16 -13.51 18.37
CA ALA A 724 29.03 -14.47 17.28
C ALA A 724 27.76 -14.18 16.47
N THR A 725 26.63 -13.93 17.15
CA THR A 725 25.35 -13.64 16.51
C THR A 725 25.37 -12.34 15.71
N VAL A 726 25.90 -11.24 16.27
CA VAL A 726 26.00 -9.96 15.55
C VAL A 726 26.89 -10.09 14.31
N SER A 727 27.99 -10.85 14.40
CA SER A 727 28.87 -11.07 13.26
C SER A 727 28.18 -11.89 12.16
N SER A 728 27.51 -12.99 12.51
CA SER A 728 26.90 -13.92 11.56
C SER A 728 25.60 -13.41 10.94
N VAL A 729 24.87 -12.53 11.64
CA VAL A 729 23.59 -11.98 11.18
C VAL A 729 23.77 -10.56 10.66
N LEU A 730 24.02 -9.58 11.54
CA LEU A 730 24.00 -8.16 11.18
C LEU A 730 25.16 -7.78 10.26
N LEU A 731 26.41 -8.05 10.67
CA LEU A 731 27.58 -7.61 9.90
C LEU A 731 27.71 -8.35 8.57
N THR A 732 27.31 -9.63 8.52
CA THR A 732 27.27 -10.41 7.28
C THR A 732 26.24 -9.84 6.30
N GLN A 733 25.05 -9.45 6.76
CA GLN A 733 24.03 -8.87 5.88
C GLN A 733 24.33 -7.43 5.45
N ALA A 734 24.96 -6.65 6.32
CA ALA A 734 25.48 -5.34 5.94
C ALA A 734 26.59 -5.45 4.87
N ALA A 735 27.45 -6.47 4.96
CA ALA A 735 28.46 -6.73 3.93
C ALA A 735 27.84 -7.13 2.57
N ASN A 736 26.64 -7.72 2.57
CA ASN A 736 25.87 -7.98 1.35
C ASN A 736 25.06 -6.77 0.85
N GLY A 737 25.11 -5.63 1.56
CA GLY A 737 24.35 -4.42 1.22
C GLY A 737 22.85 -4.52 1.49
N TRP A 738 22.41 -5.48 2.31
CA TRP A 738 20.98 -5.72 2.56
C TRP A 738 20.41 -4.87 3.70
N ILE A 739 21.25 -4.41 4.62
CA ILE A 739 20.88 -3.60 5.78
C ILE A 739 22.01 -2.60 6.11
N ASP A 740 21.67 -1.54 6.82
CA ASP A 740 22.63 -0.77 7.61
C ASP A 740 22.68 -1.34 9.05
N VAL A 741 23.80 -1.10 9.74
CA VAL A 741 23.94 -1.48 11.16
C VAL A 741 24.30 -0.25 11.98
N VAL A 742 23.43 0.05 12.96
CA VAL A 742 23.61 1.13 13.92
C VAL A 742 23.92 0.54 15.29
N VAL A 743 24.80 1.21 16.03
CA VAL A 743 25.06 0.90 17.45
C VAL A 743 24.57 2.06 18.29
N ILE A 744 23.73 1.78 19.28
CA ILE A 744 23.37 2.73 20.35
C ILE A 744 24.02 2.20 21.62
N GLY A 745 24.71 3.05 22.38
CA GLY A 745 25.23 2.63 23.67
C GLY A 745 25.86 3.76 24.44
N TYR A 746 26.59 3.38 25.47
CA TYR A 746 27.25 4.33 26.35
C TYR A 746 28.56 3.78 26.89
N GLU A 747 29.57 4.65 26.92
CA GLU A 747 30.92 4.33 27.36
C GLU A 747 31.46 5.47 28.24
N GLY A 748 32.31 5.13 29.21
CA GLY A 748 33.02 6.11 30.03
C GLY A 748 34.27 5.48 30.67
N PRO A 749 35.27 6.28 31.09
CA PRO A 749 36.41 5.76 31.81
C PRO A 749 35.97 5.07 33.12
N SER A 750 36.71 4.07 33.58
CA SER A 750 36.37 3.31 34.81
C SER A 750 36.14 4.25 36.00
N GLY A 751 34.88 4.40 36.43
CA GLY A 751 34.46 5.30 37.52
C GLY A 751 34.14 6.74 37.13
N GLY A 752 34.15 7.08 35.83
CA GLY A 752 33.80 8.39 35.29
C GLY A 752 32.38 8.50 34.73
N VAL A 753 32.09 9.66 34.12
CA VAL A 753 30.78 9.94 33.49
C VAL A 753 30.66 9.12 32.20
N LEU A 754 29.52 8.42 32.05
CA LEU A 754 29.15 7.73 30.83
C LEU A 754 28.66 8.72 29.78
N THR A 755 29.15 8.60 28.56
CA THR A 755 28.73 9.36 27.39
C THR A 755 27.83 8.48 26.52
N ASP A 756 26.66 8.99 26.15
CA ASP A 756 25.75 8.31 25.22
C ASP A 756 26.22 8.55 23.79
N LEU A 757 26.30 7.46 23.02
CA LEU A 757 27.00 7.43 21.74
C LEU A 757 26.24 6.58 20.74
N ARG A 758 26.42 6.95 19.48
CA ARG A 758 25.83 6.28 18.34
C ARG A 758 26.90 6.04 17.28
N TRP A 759 26.79 4.93 16.56
CA TRP A 759 27.71 4.61 15.47
C TRP A 759 27.02 3.99 14.28
N LEU A 760 27.56 4.24 13.09
CA LEU A 760 27.19 3.59 11.84
C LEU A 760 28.30 2.65 11.36
N TYR A 761 27.95 1.42 11.02
CA TYR A 761 28.88 0.47 10.40
C TYR A 761 29.12 0.79 8.92
N ASN A 762 30.40 0.83 8.53
CA ASN A 762 30.79 0.89 7.13
C ASN A 762 31.33 -0.49 6.69
N PRO A 763 30.58 -1.24 5.86
CA PRO A 763 30.99 -2.58 5.42
C PRO A 763 32.25 -2.58 4.55
N ALA A 764 32.54 -1.49 3.83
CA ALA A 764 33.73 -1.39 2.97
C ALA A 764 35.03 -1.31 3.78
N THR A 765 34.98 -0.75 4.99
CA THR A 765 36.15 -0.62 5.88
C THR A 765 36.11 -1.55 7.09
N GLY A 766 34.99 -2.22 7.34
CA GLY A 766 34.78 -3.07 8.53
C GLY A 766 34.81 -2.29 9.85
N SER A 767 34.54 -0.98 9.81
CA SER A 767 34.67 -0.07 10.95
C SER A 767 33.39 0.73 11.19
N PHE A 768 33.21 1.19 12.43
CA PHE A 768 32.06 1.98 12.87
C PHE A 768 32.47 3.43 13.10
N THR A 769 31.73 4.37 12.51
CA THR A 769 31.94 5.82 12.67
C THR A 769 30.99 6.38 13.72
N SER A 770 31.50 7.17 14.67
CA SER A 770 30.70 7.73 15.77
C SER A 770 30.05 9.07 15.42
N ASN A 771 28.95 9.37 16.10
CA ASN A 771 28.35 10.70 16.15
C ASN A 771 29.20 11.73 16.94
N HIS A 772 30.17 11.28 17.74
CA HIS A 772 30.96 12.14 18.60
C HIS A 772 32.43 12.17 18.19
N ALA A 773 32.97 13.35 17.87
CA ALA A 773 34.33 13.52 17.31
C ALA A 773 35.46 12.92 18.18
N ALA A 774 35.32 12.93 19.51
CA ALA A 774 36.30 12.30 20.42
C ALA A 774 36.36 10.76 20.32
N PHE A 775 35.34 10.11 19.75
CA PHE A 775 35.26 8.67 19.59
C PHE A 775 35.47 8.34 18.10
N GLY A 776 36.73 8.21 17.70
CA GLY A 776 37.09 7.89 16.31
C GLY A 776 36.56 6.52 15.83
N ALA A 777 36.76 6.25 14.54
CA ALA A 777 36.32 5.00 13.92
C ALA A 777 36.92 3.77 14.63
N ARG A 778 36.12 2.71 14.82
CA ARG A 778 36.56 1.51 15.55
C ARG A 778 36.02 0.21 14.97
N SER A 779 36.75 -0.88 15.23
CA SER A 779 36.35 -2.23 14.80
C SER A 779 35.28 -2.83 15.70
N PHE A 780 34.58 -3.85 15.20
CA PHE A 780 33.64 -4.63 16.03
C PHE A 780 34.30 -5.26 17.27
N ALA A 781 35.54 -5.77 17.15
CA ALA A 781 36.28 -6.35 18.27
C ALA A 781 36.55 -5.30 19.37
N THR A 782 36.74 -4.03 19.00
CA THR A 782 36.90 -2.92 19.95
C THR A 782 35.65 -2.75 20.81
N PHE A 783 34.44 -2.85 20.24
CA PHE A 783 33.19 -2.82 21.03
C PHE A 783 33.12 -3.98 22.02
N VAL A 784 33.36 -5.21 21.56
CA VAL A 784 33.30 -6.41 22.42
C VAL A 784 34.28 -6.32 23.60
N ASN A 785 35.47 -5.77 23.35
CA ASN A 785 36.48 -5.56 24.38
C ASN A 785 36.12 -4.44 25.35
N ALA A 786 35.49 -3.35 24.86
CA ALA A 786 35.07 -2.22 25.68
C ALA A 786 33.93 -2.56 26.67
N ILE A 787 33.13 -3.61 26.40
CA ILE A 787 32.08 -4.08 27.31
C ILE A 787 32.70 -4.66 28.58
N THR A 788 32.88 -3.78 29.57
CA THR A 788 33.29 -4.06 30.94
C THR A 788 32.51 -3.13 31.87
N GLY A 789 32.31 -3.52 33.14
CA GLY A 789 31.60 -2.68 34.11
C GLY A 789 30.21 -2.25 33.62
N PRO A 790 29.89 -0.93 33.56
CA PRO A 790 28.59 -0.43 33.14
C PRO A 790 28.39 -0.34 31.62
N THR A 791 29.42 -0.37 30.78
CA THR A 791 29.31 -0.20 29.31
C THR A 791 28.35 -1.20 28.66
N ARG A 792 27.40 -0.73 27.86
CA ARG A 792 26.44 -1.56 27.10
C ARG A 792 26.28 -1.04 25.68
N TYR A 793 25.98 -1.96 24.75
CA TYR A 793 25.71 -1.63 23.35
C TYR A 793 24.50 -2.41 22.86
N LEU A 794 23.58 -1.71 22.21
CA LEU A 794 22.52 -2.26 21.38
C LEU A 794 22.96 -2.16 19.92
N PHE A 795 23.04 -3.30 19.23
CA PHE A 795 23.25 -3.35 17.79
C PHE A 795 21.90 -3.49 17.11
N LEU A 796 21.60 -2.64 16.15
CA LEU A 796 20.35 -2.63 15.40
C LEU A 796 20.67 -2.83 13.92
N GLY A 797 20.03 -3.80 13.28
CA GLY A 797 19.88 -3.77 11.84
C GLY A 797 18.76 -2.81 11.48
N VAL A 798 18.94 -2.03 10.42
CA VAL A 798 17.92 -1.12 9.87
C VAL A 798 17.97 -1.17 8.34
N PRO A 799 16.91 -0.76 7.63
CA PRO A 799 16.93 -0.76 6.17
C PRO A 799 18.08 0.09 5.61
N PRO A 800 18.63 -0.27 4.45
CA PRO A 800 19.64 0.55 3.77
C PRO A 800 19.16 2.00 3.61
N GLY A 801 20.03 2.96 3.91
CA GLY A 801 19.77 4.39 3.86
C GLY A 801 19.30 4.97 5.20
N ASN A 802 18.73 4.15 6.09
CA ASN A 802 18.24 4.64 7.39
C ASN A 802 19.35 4.73 8.45
N GLY A 803 20.52 4.11 8.24
CA GLY A 803 21.56 4.04 9.26
C GLY A 803 22.18 5.40 9.61
N ARG A 804 22.37 6.26 8.60
CA ARG A 804 22.98 7.59 8.77
C ARG A 804 22.16 8.47 9.71
N ARG A 805 20.84 8.57 9.44
CA ARG A 805 19.93 9.39 10.23
C ARG A 805 19.79 8.94 11.69
N LEU A 806 19.76 7.63 11.91
CA LEU A 806 19.68 7.08 13.28
C LEU A 806 20.99 7.24 14.04
N ALA A 807 22.13 7.21 13.33
CA ALA A 807 23.44 7.28 13.95
C ALA A 807 23.86 8.72 14.29
N PHE A 808 23.85 9.65 13.34
CA PHE A 808 24.51 10.95 13.53
C PHE A 808 24.03 12.10 12.66
N ASP A 809 22.94 11.96 11.90
CA ASP A 809 22.39 13.02 11.02
C ASP A 809 20.85 13.07 11.13
N PRO A 810 20.31 13.49 12.29
CA PRO A 810 18.92 13.18 12.64
C PRO A 810 17.84 13.93 11.84
N ASP A 811 18.17 15.04 11.20
CA ASP A 811 17.30 15.79 10.28
C ASP A 811 17.59 15.53 8.79
N ASN A 812 18.64 14.75 8.50
CA ASN A 812 18.95 14.18 7.19
C ASN A 812 19.29 15.27 6.14
N ASP A 813 20.07 16.27 6.56
CA ASP A 813 20.52 17.41 5.74
C ASP A 813 21.93 17.21 5.13
N ASP A 814 22.56 16.06 5.41
CA ASP A 814 23.93 15.66 5.03
C ASP A 814 25.07 16.24 5.88
N LEU A 815 24.77 16.95 6.96
CA LEU A 815 25.70 17.26 8.03
C LEU A 815 25.57 16.25 9.17
N THR A 816 26.70 15.85 9.73
CA THR A 816 26.71 15.05 10.96
C THR A 816 26.58 15.96 12.18
N ASP A 817 26.07 15.45 13.31
CA ASP A 817 25.99 16.16 14.60
C ASP A 817 27.30 16.93 14.91
N ALA A 818 28.47 16.35 14.57
CA ALA A 818 29.78 16.94 14.80
C ALA A 818 30.15 18.05 13.80
N GLN A 819 29.70 17.95 12.54
CA GLN A 819 29.88 19.00 11.54
C GLN A 819 28.97 20.18 11.86
N GLU A 820 27.73 19.94 12.24
CA GLU A 820 26.77 20.99 12.61
C GLU A 820 27.24 21.76 13.83
N ALA A 821 27.73 21.04 14.86
CA ALA A 821 28.37 21.68 16.00
C ALA A 821 29.58 22.55 15.62
N ALA A 822 30.31 22.20 14.56
CA ALA A 822 31.42 23.00 14.04
C ALA A 822 30.97 24.23 13.23
N GLN A 823 29.79 24.15 12.60
CA GLN A 823 29.17 25.26 11.86
C GLN A 823 28.24 26.12 12.71
N LEU A 824 27.96 25.71 13.95
CA LEU A 824 27.00 26.31 14.88
C LEU A 824 25.54 26.24 14.40
N THR A 825 25.21 25.24 13.58
CA THR A 825 23.85 24.91 13.15
C THR A 825 23.15 23.98 14.15
N ASP A 826 21.82 23.81 14.07
CA ASP A 826 21.04 22.94 14.97
C ASP A 826 20.90 21.51 14.40
N PRO A 827 21.45 20.46 15.05
CA PRO A 827 21.39 19.05 14.60
C PRO A 827 20.03 18.38 14.44
N ARG A 828 18.97 19.15 14.58
CA ARG A 828 17.58 18.74 14.49
C ARG A 828 16.79 19.67 13.59
N ASN A 829 17.46 20.58 12.90
CA ASN A 829 16.85 21.53 11.98
C ASN A 829 17.69 21.66 10.71
N ARG A 830 17.18 21.04 9.64
CA ARG A 830 17.76 20.98 8.30
C ARG A 830 18.15 22.34 7.71
N ASP A 831 17.45 23.41 8.11
CA ASP A 831 17.61 24.78 7.62
C ASP A 831 17.58 25.71 8.86
N THR A 832 18.76 25.99 9.43
CA THR A 832 18.89 26.69 10.72
C THR A 832 18.41 28.15 10.64
N ASP A 833 18.57 28.81 9.50
CA ASP A 833 18.24 30.22 9.33
C ASP A 833 16.89 30.49 8.61
N LEU A 834 16.23 29.43 8.15
CA LEU A 834 14.88 29.38 7.58
C LEU A 834 14.75 30.12 6.24
N ASP A 835 15.78 30.06 5.41
CA ASP A 835 15.79 30.71 4.09
C ASP A 835 15.35 29.82 2.92
N GLY A 836 15.16 28.53 3.20
CA GLY A 836 14.71 27.51 2.26
C GLY A 836 15.83 26.67 1.64
N TYR A 837 17.08 26.85 2.06
CA TYR A 837 18.21 26.00 1.72
C TYR A 837 18.64 25.17 2.93
N ASP A 838 19.10 23.94 2.68
CA ASP A 838 19.56 23.08 3.76
C ASP A 838 20.98 23.48 4.19
N ASP A 839 21.26 23.46 5.49
CA ASP A 839 22.57 23.84 6.06
C ASP A 839 23.71 23.03 5.38
N GLY A 840 23.50 21.73 5.18
CA GLY A 840 24.44 20.87 4.48
C GLY A 840 24.69 21.21 3.01
N TYR A 841 23.68 21.73 2.30
CA TYR A 841 23.87 22.24 0.94
C TYR A 841 24.71 23.52 0.96
N GLU A 842 24.39 24.46 1.85
CA GLU A 842 25.11 25.73 1.95
C GLU A 842 26.58 25.54 2.28
N VAL A 843 26.89 24.70 3.28
CA VAL A 843 28.25 24.36 3.67
C VAL A 843 29.01 23.72 2.51
N GLN A 844 28.35 22.83 1.76
CA GLN A 844 28.98 22.19 0.60
C GLN A 844 29.40 23.19 -0.48
N VAL A 845 28.55 24.19 -0.77
CA VAL A 845 28.82 25.20 -1.80
C VAL A 845 29.60 26.41 -1.27
N GLY A 846 29.97 26.40 0.01
CA GLY A 846 30.76 27.45 0.66
C GLY A 846 29.97 28.70 1.03
N SER A 847 28.64 28.58 1.19
CA SER A 847 27.75 29.62 1.70
C SER A 847 27.54 29.48 3.22
N PRO A 848 27.25 30.58 3.95
CA PRO A 848 27.12 30.55 5.41
C PRO A 848 25.70 30.13 5.87
N PRO A 849 25.54 29.00 6.59
CA PRO A 849 24.23 28.40 6.94
C PRO A 849 23.50 29.06 8.12
N LEU A 850 23.89 30.28 8.48
CA LEU A 850 23.34 31.02 9.62
C LEU A 850 22.91 32.43 9.20
N ILE A 851 22.91 32.69 7.90
CA ILE A 851 22.62 33.99 7.31
C ILE A 851 21.64 33.73 6.17
N ALA A 852 20.36 34.02 6.38
CA ALA A 852 19.34 33.83 5.36
C ALA A 852 19.70 34.54 4.04
N ASN A 853 20.24 33.79 3.07
CA ASN A 853 20.84 34.30 1.86
C ASN A 853 20.88 33.22 0.76
N VAL A 854 20.68 33.65 -0.48
CA VAL A 854 20.73 32.73 -1.61
C VAL A 854 22.17 32.21 -1.85
N PRO A 855 22.42 30.89 -1.83
CA PRO A 855 23.77 30.33 -1.95
C PRO A 855 24.48 30.71 -3.26
N ASN A 856 25.79 30.95 -3.17
CA ASN A 856 26.61 31.32 -4.33
C ASN A 856 27.14 30.09 -5.06
N ASP A 857 26.25 29.36 -5.72
CA ASP A 857 26.58 28.20 -6.53
C ASP A 857 26.36 28.45 -8.03
N SER A 858 27.45 28.37 -8.79
CA SER A 858 27.49 28.51 -10.25
C SER A 858 27.99 27.25 -10.96
N THR A 859 28.20 26.16 -10.22
CA THR A 859 28.76 24.92 -10.77
C THR A 859 27.61 23.99 -11.13
N PRO A 860 27.47 23.56 -12.39
CA PRO A 860 26.44 22.58 -12.73
C PRO A 860 26.62 21.29 -11.93
N PRO A 861 25.53 20.65 -11.49
CA PRO A 861 25.61 19.44 -10.71
C PRO A 861 26.21 18.28 -11.52
N ALA A 862 26.72 17.26 -10.85
CA ALA A 862 27.28 16.05 -11.45
C ALA A 862 26.76 14.78 -10.77
N LEU A 863 27.06 13.61 -11.36
CA LEU A 863 26.95 12.36 -10.61
C LEU A 863 28.00 12.32 -9.50
N ALA A 864 27.67 11.66 -8.39
CA ALA A 864 28.59 11.43 -7.29
C ALA A 864 29.87 10.71 -7.79
N ALA A 865 31.01 11.00 -7.15
CA ALA A 865 32.29 10.44 -7.59
C ALA A 865 32.26 8.91 -7.61
N GLY A 866 32.60 8.31 -8.76
CA GLY A 866 32.63 6.86 -8.94
C GLY A 866 31.26 6.20 -9.19
N THR A 867 30.18 6.98 -9.35
CA THR A 867 28.85 6.45 -9.68
C THR A 867 28.51 6.64 -11.16
N THR A 868 27.48 5.93 -11.62
CA THR A 868 26.90 6.06 -12.97
C THR A 868 25.37 6.04 -12.84
N LEU A 869 24.65 6.34 -13.93
CA LEU A 869 23.23 6.00 -14.01
C LEU A 869 23.12 4.47 -14.07
N GLN A 870 22.80 3.85 -12.94
CA GLN A 870 22.75 2.40 -12.79
C GLN A 870 21.38 1.90 -13.22
N LEU A 871 21.33 0.94 -14.14
CA LEU A 871 20.11 0.17 -14.39
C LEU A 871 20.00 -0.91 -13.32
N ASP A 872 18.96 -0.86 -12.50
CA ASP A 872 18.74 -1.83 -11.42
C ASP A 872 18.05 -3.08 -11.95
N HIS A 873 16.96 -2.87 -12.69
CA HIS A 873 16.26 -3.93 -13.39
C HIS A 873 15.41 -3.35 -14.51
N ASN A 874 14.97 -4.21 -15.42
CA ASN A 874 13.96 -3.88 -16.39
C ASN A 874 12.97 -5.03 -16.57
N THR A 875 11.79 -4.67 -17.01
CA THR A 875 10.73 -5.58 -17.42
C THR A 875 10.52 -5.43 -18.92
N SER A 876 9.44 -6.02 -19.46
CA SER A 876 9.11 -5.80 -20.87
C SER A 876 8.53 -4.40 -21.10
N THR A 877 8.01 -3.73 -20.06
CA THR A 877 7.33 -2.43 -20.17
C THR A 877 7.88 -1.33 -19.26
N SER A 878 8.86 -1.63 -18.42
CA SER A 878 9.45 -0.68 -17.49
C SER A 878 10.95 -0.90 -17.28
N ALA A 879 11.62 0.10 -16.74
CA ALA A 879 13.00 0.03 -16.31
C ALA A 879 13.19 0.91 -15.07
N MET A 880 13.93 0.41 -14.09
CA MET A 880 14.28 1.16 -12.89
C MET A 880 15.76 1.49 -12.91
N PHE A 881 16.06 2.76 -12.61
CA PHE A 881 17.40 3.26 -12.52
C PHE A 881 17.67 3.87 -11.15
N THR A 882 18.92 3.81 -10.72
CA THR A 882 19.42 4.57 -9.57
C THR A 882 20.47 5.56 -10.04
N ALA A 883 20.34 6.81 -9.61
CA ALA A 883 21.31 7.87 -9.84
C ALA A 883 21.71 8.50 -8.50
N ARG A 884 23.01 8.70 -8.30
CA ARG A 884 23.56 9.40 -7.14
C ARG A 884 24.26 10.66 -7.61
N PHE A 885 23.97 11.79 -6.99
CA PHE A 885 24.44 13.12 -7.35
C PHE A 885 25.46 13.63 -6.33
N ASN A 886 26.34 14.52 -6.76
CA ASN A 886 27.29 15.19 -5.88
C ASN A 886 26.60 16.19 -4.93
N GLU A 887 25.40 16.65 -5.27
CA GLU A 887 24.61 17.67 -4.56
C GLU A 887 23.11 17.42 -4.69
N PRO A 888 22.25 18.09 -3.89
CA PRO A 888 20.81 17.93 -3.99
C PRO A 888 20.31 18.49 -5.32
N VAL A 889 19.55 17.69 -6.08
CA VAL A 889 19.03 18.11 -7.39
C VAL A 889 17.58 17.72 -7.57
N THR A 890 16.91 18.47 -8.44
CA THR A 890 15.71 18.01 -9.15
C THR A 890 16.15 17.26 -10.41
N TRP A 891 15.35 16.31 -10.91
CA TRP A 891 15.71 15.54 -12.10
C TRP A 891 14.51 15.29 -13.03
N GLN A 892 14.84 15.02 -14.30
CA GLN A 892 13.95 14.65 -15.38
C GLN A 892 14.66 13.60 -16.23
N LEU A 893 13.97 12.50 -16.56
CA LEU A 893 14.51 11.43 -17.38
C LEU A 893 13.64 11.25 -18.62
N ASP A 894 14.25 11.40 -19.80
CA ASP A 894 13.59 11.12 -21.08
C ASP A 894 14.29 9.95 -21.77
N ALA A 895 13.57 9.18 -22.59
CA ALA A 895 14.19 8.17 -23.44
C ALA A 895 13.83 8.34 -24.92
N LEU A 896 14.85 8.27 -25.76
CA LEU A 896 14.67 8.12 -27.21
C LEU A 896 14.50 6.64 -27.57
N ASP A 897 13.48 6.34 -28.38
CA ASP A 897 13.31 5.02 -29.01
C ASP A 897 14.31 4.86 -30.17
N VAL A 898 14.96 3.71 -30.23
CA VAL A 898 16.07 3.41 -31.13
C VAL A 898 15.91 2.00 -31.70
N SER A 899 16.05 1.90 -33.03
CA SER A 899 16.11 0.63 -33.78
C SER A 899 17.50 0.47 -34.38
N ASN A 900 18.22 -0.60 -34.03
CA ASN A 900 19.60 -0.87 -34.48
C ASN A 900 20.56 0.33 -34.32
N GLY A 901 20.46 1.07 -33.22
CA GLY A 901 21.30 2.25 -32.96
C GLY A 901 20.86 3.53 -33.68
N VAL A 902 19.76 3.49 -34.45
CA VAL A 902 19.21 4.68 -35.13
C VAL A 902 17.90 5.12 -34.45
N PRO A 903 17.76 6.41 -34.04
CA PRO A 903 16.54 6.92 -33.44
C PRO A 903 15.31 6.77 -34.32
N ILE A 904 14.21 6.26 -33.77
CA ILE A 904 12.90 6.17 -34.42
C ILE A 904 12.15 7.49 -34.16
N GLY A 905 12.61 8.56 -34.82
CA GLY A 905 12.07 9.91 -34.63
C GLY A 905 12.95 10.80 -33.75
N SER A 906 12.52 12.06 -33.57
CA SER A 906 13.28 13.10 -32.87
C SER A 906 12.74 13.46 -31.48
N ALA A 907 11.55 12.98 -31.13
CA ALA A 907 10.93 13.21 -29.82
C ALA A 907 11.20 12.03 -28.89
N PRO A 908 11.37 12.27 -27.57
CA PRO A 908 11.36 11.19 -26.59
C PRO A 908 10.03 10.46 -26.60
N VAL A 909 10.08 9.13 -26.49
CA VAL A 909 8.90 8.26 -26.48
C VAL A 909 8.34 8.12 -25.07
N VAL A 910 9.20 8.30 -24.06
CA VAL A 910 8.83 8.37 -22.64
C VAL A 910 9.55 9.57 -22.03
N SER A 911 8.81 10.39 -21.30
CA SER A 911 9.35 11.50 -20.48
C SER A 911 8.83 11.35 -19.06
N VAL A 912 9.73 11.14 -18.10
CA VAL A 912 9.42 11.13 -16.67
C VAL A 912 9.96 12.42 -16.09
N THR A 913 9.07 13.35 -15.77
CA THR A 913 9.41 14.66 -15.20
C THR A 913 8.93 14.74 -13.77
N ARG A 914 9.75 14.36 -12.77
CA ARG A 914 9.29 14.32 -11.35
C ARG A 914 10.35 14.72 -10.32
N GLY A 915 11.19 15.69 -10.64
CA GLY A 915 12.11 16.36 -9.71
C GLY A 915 11.45 17.44 -8.86
N ALA A 916 10.34 17.16 -8.17
CA ALA A 916 9.67 18.13 -7.29
C ALA A 916 10.46 18.49 -6.02
N SER A 917 11.34 17.59 -5.59
CA SER A 917 12.14 17.71 -4.38
C SER A 917 13.61 17.55 -4.70
N LEU A 918 14.44 18.30 -3.99
CA LEU A 918 15.88 18.16 -4.03
C LEU A 918 16.29 16.81 -3.45
N GLN A 919 17.08 16.06 -4.21
CA GLN A 919 17.51 14.70 -3.86
C GLN A 919 18.99 14.51 -4.26
N ARG A 920 19.78 13.86 -3.41
CA ARG A 920 21.13 13.39 -3.77
C ARG A 920 21.15 11.99 -4.34
N GLU A 921 20.06 11.25 -4.20
CA GLU A 921 19.88 9.94 -4.80
C GLU A 921 18.45 9.85 -5.33
N ALA A 922 18.33 9.44 -6.58
CA ALA A 922 17.05 9.27 -7.25
C ALA A 922 16.91 7.82 -7.70
N MET A 923 15.85 7.17 -7.23
CA MET A 923 15.32 5.97 -7.85
C MET A 923 14.30 6.40 -8.91
N ILE A 924 14.62 6.14 -10.16
CA ILE A 924 13.88 6.61 -11.33
C ILE A 924 13.21 5.42 -11.97
N HIS A 925 11.90 5.36 -11.90
CA HIS A 925 11.11 4.33 -12.56
C HIS A 925 10.60 4.86 -13.90
N MET A 926 11.16 4.33 -14.99
CA MET A 926 10.65 4.51 -16.34
C MET A 926 9.59 3.45 -16.63
N HIS A 927 8.44 3.86 -17.11
CA HIS A 927 7.36 2.96 -17.50
C HIS A 927 6.90 3.25 -18.92
N GLU A 928 5.92 2.48 -19.41
CA GLU A 928 5.39 2.55 -20.78
C GLU A 928 6.41 2.30 -21.90
N LEU A 929 7.48 1.60 -21.57
CA LEU A 929 8.41 1.12 -22.59
C LEU A 929 7.71 0.04 -23.43
N TYR A 930 8.04 -0.01 -24.71
CA TYR A 930 7.70 -1.17 -25.52
C TYR A 930 8.70 -2.32 -25.26
N PRO A 931 8.24 -3.58 -25.29
CA PRO A 931 9.10 -4.75 -25.25
C PRO A 931 10.12 -4.76 -26.39
N SER A 932 11.27 -5.40 -26.17
CA SER A 932 12.34 -5.47 -27.20
C SER A 932 11.91 -6.23 -28.46
N THR A 933 10.91 -7.10 -28.34
CA THR A 933 10.28 -7.84 -29.44
C THR A 933 9.16 -7.07 -30.15
N ALA A 934 8.83 -5.85 -29.69
CA ALA A 934 7.79 -5.05 -30.34
C ALA A 934 8.19 -4.70 -31.79
N PRO A 935 7.26 -4.78 -32.76
CA PRO A 935 7.57 -4.51 -34.16
C PRO A 935 8.19 -3.12 -34.36
N THR A 936 9.25 -3.06 -35.16
CA THR A 936 9.86 -1.81 -35.65
C THR A 936 9.79 -1.77 -37.19
N PRO A 937 9.86 -0.58 -37.82
CA PRO A 937 10.03 -0.48 -39.27
C PRO A 937 11.29 -1.25 -39.70
N GLY A 938 11.11 -2.42 -40.35
CA GLY A 938 12.20 -3.29 -40.79
C GLY A 938 12.49 -4.53 -39.91
N GLY A 939 11.72 -4.76 -38.84
CA GLY A 939 11.79 -6.01 -38.04
C GLY A 939 12.99 -6.13 -37.10
N ALA A 940 13.60 -5.01 -36.71
CA ALA A 940 14.74 -4.95 -35.80
C ALA A 940 14.32 -4.93 -34.32
N THR A 941 15.24 -5.32 -33.43
CA THR A 941 15.08 -5.24 -31.97
C THR A 941 14.98 -3.78 -31.53
N ARG A 942 13.98 -3.49 -30.68
CA ARG A 942 13.74 -2.15 -30.14
C ARG A 942 14.59 -1.91 -28.87
N SER A 943 15.06 -0.68 -28.69
CA SER A 943 15.88 -0.27 -27.55
C SER A 943 15.71 1.23 -27.26
N TYR A 944 16.23 1.69 -26.13
CA TYR A 944 16.05 3.05 -25.63
C TYR A 944 17.38 3.69 -25.25
N VAL A 945 17.50 4.99 -25.43
CA VAL A 945 18.64 5.77 -24.92
C VAL A 945 18.13 6.77 -23.88
N PRO A 946 18.34 6.50 -22.58
CA PRO A 946 17.91 7.39 -21.51
C PRO A 946 18.76 8.66 -21.47
N ARG A 947 18.13 9.79 -21.13
CA ARG A 947 18.71 11.12 -21.02
C ARG A 947 18.26 11.73 -19.70
N LEU A 948 19.15 11.72 -18.71
CA LEU A 948 18.88 12.26 -17.39
C LEU A 948 19.32 13.72 -17.36
N ARG A 949 18.37 14.63 -17.23
CA ARG A 949 18.60 16.03 -16.91
C ARG A 949 18.42 16.24 -15.41
N PHE A 950 19.34 16.93 -14.76
CA PHE A 950 19.24 17.24 -13.34
C PHE A 950 19.72 18.65 -13.05
N THR A 951 19.02 19.32 -12.14
CA THR A 951 19.12 20.75 -11.87
C THR A 951 19.23 20.99 -10.38
N ASP A 952 20.24 21.74 -9.97
CA ASP A 952 20.49 22.09 -8.57
C ASP A 952 19.48 23.14 -8.03
N PRO A 953 19.54 23.52 -6.74
CA PRO A 953 18.66 24.53 -6.14
C PRO A 953 18.82 25.95 -6.73
N ARG A 954 19.92 26.22 -7.44
CA ARG A 954 20.21 27.51 -8.09
C ARG A 954 19.77 27.56 -9.55
N GLY A 955 19.35 26.43 -10.11
CA GLY A 955 18.91 26.31 -11.49
C GLY A 955 20.00 25.95 -12.48
N ASN A 956 21.22 25.60 -12.05
CA ASN A 956 22.24 25.08 -12.97
C ASN A 956 21.89 23.63 -13.33
N THR A 957 22.04 23.27 -14.60
CA THR A 957 21.55 21.99 -15.13
C THR A 957 22.66 21.21 -15.82
N THR A 958 22.70 19.90 -15.58
CA THR A 958 23.51 18.92 -16.33
C THR A 958 22.59 17.95 -17.06
N THR A 959 22.99 17.49 -18.26
CA THR A 959 22.29 16.44 -19.01
C THR A 959 23.27 15.30 -19.30
N LEU A 960 22.94 14.11 -18.80
CA LEU A 960 23.68 12.87 -19.01
C LEU A 960 22.93 11.99 -20.01
N VAL A 961 23.64 11.42 -20.98
CA VAL A 961 23.09 10.39 -21.88
C VAL A 961 23.57 9.03 -21.38
N GLY A 962 22.62 8.18 -20.97
CA GLY A 962 22.91 6.84 -20.49
C GLY A 962 23.17 5.84 -21.62
N ALA A 963 23.57 4.62 -21.23
CA ALA A 963 23.79 3.53 -22.16
C ALA A 963 22.48 3.07 -22.82
N GLN A 964 22.58 2.49 -24.02
CA GLN A 964 21.44 1.91 -24.71
C GLN A 964 20.84 0.74 -23.90
N LEU A 965 19.54 0.84 -23.62
CA LEU A 965 18.74 -0.09 -22.84
C LEU A 965 17.85 -0.94 -23.77
N SER A 966 17.87 -2.26 -23.63
CA SER A 966 16.88 -3.15 -24.26
C SER A 966 15.97 -3.73 -23.18
N THR A 967 14.66 -3.51 -23.28
CA THR A 967 13.64 -4.11 -22.39
C THR A 967 13.58 -5.63 -22.55
N ALA A 968 12.96 -6.32 -21.58
CA ALA A 968 12.70 -7.74 -21.70
C ALA A 968 11.77 -8.04 -22.91
N PRO A 969 11.86 -9.24 -23.52
CA PRO A 969 10.93 -9.63 -24.57
C PRO A 969 9.51 -9.75 -24.01
N MET A 970 8.51 -9.43 -24.83
CA MET A 970 7.11 -9.64 -24.47
C MET A 970 6.82 -11.13 -24.32
N LEU A 971 6.04 -11.53 -23.31
CA LEU A 971 5.53 -12.89 -23.22
C LEU A 971 4.46 -13.13 -24.30
N ILE A 972 4.67 -14.16 -25.14
CA ILE A 972 3.74 -14.52 -26.21
C ILE A 972 3.07 -15.85 -25.86
N VAL A 973 1.83 -15.80 -25.40
CA VAL A 973 1.04 -16.98 -25.07
C VAL A 973 0.33 -17.49 -26.33
N GLY A 974 0.64 -18.71 -26.77
CA GLY A 974 -0.08 -19.34 -27.90
C GLY A 974 0.08 -18.63 -29.25
N GLY A 975 1.14 -17.85 -29.44
CA GLY A 975 1.40 -17.10 -30.69
C GLY A 975 0.72 -15.73 -30.78
N VAL A 976 0.07 -15.25 -29.71
CA VAL A 976 -0.63 -13.96 -29.69
C VAL A 976 0.03 -12.99 -28.71
N PRO A 977 0.45 -11.79 -29.16
CA PRO A 977 0.80 -10.66 -28.30
C PRO A 977 -0.30 -10.30 -27.30
N LEU A 978 0.09 -9.83 -26.11
CA LEU A 978 -0.79 -9.23 -25.09
C LEU A 978 -1.56 -7.98 -25.63
N PRO A 979 -2.65 -7.53 -24.97
CA PRO A 979 -3.83 -6.96 -25.63
C PRO A 979 -3.58 -5.67 -26.40
N VAL A 980 -4.44 -5.42 -27.37
CA VAL A 980 -4.34 -4.35 -28.36
C VAL A 980 -5.53 -3.42 -28.14
N THR A 981 -5.33 -2.10 -28.18
CA THR A 981 -6.37 -1.11 -27.83
C THR A 981 -6.85 -0.34 -29.05
N ILE A 982 -8.15 -0.08 -29.12
CA ILE A 982 -8.71 0.80 -30.13
C ILE A 982 -8.58 2.24 -29.61
N SER A 983 -7.66 3.03 -30.17
CA SER A 983 -7.34 4.35 -29.61
C SER A 983 -8.32 5.47 -30.03
N SER A 984 -9.23 5.21 -30.98
CA SER A 984 -10.33 6.14 -31.29
C SER A 984 -11.47 5.46 -32.03
N VAL A 985 -12.70 5.77 -31.62
CA VAL A 985 -13.93 5.52 -32.39
C VAL A 985 -14.73 6.82 -32.38
N GLY A 986 -14.87 7.46 -33.54
CA GLY A 986 -15.68 8.66 -33.73
C GLY A 986 -17.17 8.43 -33.40
N TYR A 987 -17.79 9.47 -32.84
CA TYR A 987 -19.04 9.50 -32.04
C TYR A 987 -20.38 9.33 -32.78
N LEU A 988 -21.44 9.20 -31.94
CA LEU A 988 -22.89 9.31 -32.18
C LEU A 988 -23.28 10.39 -33.22
N TRP A 989 -24.13 10.01 -34.19
CA TRP A 989 -24.78 10.99 -35.05
C TRP A 989 -25.92 11.72 -34.33
N PRO A 990 -26.05 13.06 -34.52
CA PRO A 990 -27.23 13.78 -34.11
C PRO A 990 -28.46 13.29 -34.91
N PRO A 991 -29.69 13.54 -34.41
CA PRO A 991 -30.92 13.07 -35.02
C PRO A 991 -31.01 13.43 -36.50
N ALA A 992 -31.43 12.47 -37.33
CA ALA A 992 -31.66 12.69 -38.76
C ALA A 992 -32.52 13.95 -38.95
N ARG A 993 -32.05 14.92 -39.76
CA ARG A 993 -32.75 16.20 -40.03
C ARG A 993 -33.72 16.14 -41.23
N GLY A 994 -33.96 14.95 -41.80
CA GLY A 994 -34.94 14.71 -42.86
C GLY A 994 -35.17 13.20 -43.10
N SER A 995 -36.22 12.84 -43.85
CA SER A 995 -36.48 11.45 -44.27
C SER A 995 -35.60 11.09 -45.48
N GLY A 996 -34.64 10.18 -45.31
CA GLY A 996 -33.73 9.76 -46.39
C GLY A 996 -32.58 8.85 -45.92
N SER A 997 -31.84 8.30 -46.89
CA SER A 997 -30.66 7.45 -46.66
C SER A 997 -29.49 8.24 -46.04
N LEU A 998 -28.82 7.68 -45.04
CA LEU A 998 -27.63 8.22 -44.37
C LEU A 998 -26.39 7.51 -44.89
N SER A 999 -25.50 8.23 -45.60
CA SER A 999 -24.18 7.71 -45.98
C SER A 999 -23.16 8.01 -44.88
N VAL A 1000 -22.51 6.95 -44.42
CA VAL A 1000 -21.55 6.95 -43.32
C VAL A 1000 -20.20 6.49 -43.82
N SER A 1001 -19.15 7.25 -43.55
CA SER A 1001 -17.77 6.78 -43.62
C SER A 1001 -17.12 6.93 -42.25
N ALA A 1002 -16.46 5.89 -41.76
CA ALA A 1002 -15.78 5.86 -40.47
C ALA A 1002 -14.41 5.21 -40.63
N VAL A 1003 -13.42 5.69 -39.87
CA VAL A 1003 -12.08 5.11 -39.82
C VAL A 1003 -11.78 4.67 -38.40
N ALA A 1004 -11.56 3.37 -38.21
CA ALA A 1004 -11.05 2.82 -36.97
C ALA A 1004 -9.52 2.83 -36.98
N SER A 1005 -8.91 3.46 -35.97
CA SER A 1005 -7.48 3.36 -35.73
C SER A 1005 -7.21 2.29 -34.67
N VAL A 1006 -6.62 1.18 -35.11
CA VAL A 1006 -6.24 0.05 -34.25
C VAL A 1006 -4.77 0.16 -33.91
N ARG A 1007 -4.45 0.11 -32.62
CA ARG A 1007 -3.10 0.26 -32.10
C ARG A 1007 -2.81 -0.81 -31.04
N TYR A 1008 -1.58 -1.29 -30.93
CA TYR A 1008 -1.15 -2.03 -29.74
C TYR A 1008 -1.32 -1.14 -28.52
N LYS A 1009 -1.80 -1.71 -27.41
CA LYS A 1009 -1.94 -0.97 -26.16
C LYS A 1009 -0.55 -0.56 -25.69
N GLY A 1010 -0.24 0.72 -25.85
CA GLY A 1010 0.67 1.47 -24.99
C GLY A 1010 -0.18 2.56 -24.36
N GLU A 1011 0.05 2.90 -23.09
CA GLU A 1011 -0.72 3.97 -22.47
C GLU A 1011 -0.62 5.25 -23.31
N PRO A 1012 -1.73 5.98 -23.53
CA PRO A 1012 -1.63 7.34 -24.02
C PRO A 1012 -0.90 8.16 -22.95
N GLN A 1013 0.30 8.63 -23.27
CA GLN A 1013 1.00 9.62 -22.44
C GLN A 1013 0.03 10.77 -22.09
N PRO A 1014 0.00 11.24 -20.83
CA PRO A 1014 -0.70 12.46 -20.47
C PRO A 1014 -0.26 13.61 -21.38
N ALA A 1015 -1.17 14.52 -21.70
CA ALA A 1015 -0.94 15.65 -22.60
C ALA A 1015 -0.01 16.75 -22.01
N THR A 1016 0.97 16.40 -21.17
CA THR A 1016 1.88 17.34 -20.51
C THR A 1016 2.86 18.00 -21.48
N THR A 1017 3.13 17.39 -22.64
CA THR A 1017 4.11 17.90 -23.64
C THR A 1017 3.48 18.37 -24.96
N GLY A 1018 2.15 18.44 -25.06
CA GLY A 1018 1.46 18.99 -26.24
C GLY A 1018 1.56 18.17 -27.54
N THR A 1019 2.22 17.00 -27.53
CA THR A 1019 2.25 16.07 -28.67
C THR A 1019 1.94 14.65 -28.19
N PRO A 1020 0.80 14.04 -28.59
CA PRO A 1020 0.48 12.68 -28.18
C PRO A 1020 1.51 11.68 -28.73
N VAL A 1021 2.10 10.86 -27.87
CA VAL A 1021 2.80 9.65 -28.31
C VAL A 1021 1.73 8.69 -28.84
N ILE A 1022 1.76 8.45 -30.15
CA ILE A 1022 0.77 7.59 -30.81
C ILE A 1022 1.21 6.13 -30.58
N PRO A 1023 0.39 5.27 -29.94
CA PRO A 1023 0.74 3.87 -29.74
C PRO A 1023 0.99 3.16 -31.08
N LEU A 1024 1.71 2.03 -31.07
CA LEU A 1024 2.12 1.36 -32.31
C LEU A 1024 0.92 0.90 -33.15
N PRO A 1025 0.90 1.17 -34.47
CA PRO A 1025 -0.07 0.61 -35.39
C PRO A 1025 -0.22 -0.91 -35.27
N ALA A 1026 -1.44 -1.40 -35.00
CA ALA A 1026 -1.73 -2.82 -35.11
C ALA A 1026 -2.05 -3.13 -36.56
N VAL A 1027 -1.06 -3.62 -37.30
CA VAL A 1027 -1.14 -3.88 -38.75
C VAL A 1027 -1.77 -5.24 -39.02
N GLY A 1028 -2.57 -5.35 -40.09
CA GLY A 1028 -3.14 -6.62 -40.56
C GLY A 1028 -4.34 -7.15 -39.73
N LYS A 1029 -4.86 -6.35 -38.79
CA LYS A 1029 -6.01 -6.69 -37.96
C LYS A 1029 -7.33 -6.40 -38.69
N VAL A 1030 -8.39 -7.15 -38.41
CA VAL A 1030 -9.73 -6.89 -38.95
C VAL A 1030 -10.66 -6.39 -37.86
N VAL A 1031 -11.22 -5.19 -38.04
CA VAL A 1031 -12.20 -4.62 -37.12
C VAL A 1031 -13.59 -5.17 -37.47
N VAL A 1032 -14.31 -5.66 -36.48
CA VAL A 1032 -15.69 -6.15 -36.60
C VAL A 1032 -16.61 -5.17 -35.91
N ALA A 1033 -17.64 -4.70 -36.60
CA ALA A 1033 -18.61 -3.74 -36.07
C ALA A 1033 -20.06 -4.14 -36.35
N ARG A 1034 -21.01 -3.49 -35.67
CA ARG A 1034 -22.45 -3.58 -35.91
C ARG A 1034 -23.06 -2.19 -35.92
N VAL A 1035 -24.13 -2.00 -36.67
CA VAL A 1035 -24.89 -0.75 -36.67
C VAL A 1035 -26.07 -0.91 -35.72
N LEU A 1036 -26.14 -0.05 -34.70
CA LEU A 1036 -27.25 0.03 -33.77
C LEU A 1036 -28.14 1.22 -34.11
N LYS A 1037 -29.46 1.05 -33.96
CA LYS A 1037 -30.47 2.09 -34.11
C LYS A 1037 -31.29 2.23 -32.84
N ARG A 1038 -31.51 3.47 -32.42
CA ARG A 1038 -32.45 3.83 -31.36
C ARG A 1038 -33.54 4.75 -31.94
N PRO A 1039 -34.79 4.28 -32.01
CA PRO A 1039 -35.90 5.11 -32.48
C PRO A 1039 -36.11 6.34 -31.59
N LYS A 1040 -36.58 7.45 -32.16
CA LYS A 1040 -36.89 8.68 -31.41
C LYS A 1040 -37.75 8.39 -30.17
N GLY A 1041 -37.26 8.73 -28.98
CA GLY A 1041 -37.98 8.55 -27.71
C GLY A 1041 -37.93 7.13 -27.13
N SER A 1042 -37.26 6.18 -27.79
CA SER A 1042 -37.03 4.84 -27.24
C SER A 1042 -35.84 4.84 -26.26
N PRO A 1043 -35.93 4.17 -25.10
CA PRO A 1043 -34.76 3.97 -24.24
C PRO A 1043 -33.82 2.86 -24.76
N THR A 1044 -34.24 2.04 -25.72
CA THR A 1044 -33.51 0.83 -26.14
C THR A 1044 -32.82 0.97 -27.50
N TRP A 1045 -31.58 0.47 -27.58
CA TRP A 1045 -30.84 0.27 -28.82
C TRP A 1045 -31.15 -1.11 -29.41
N SER A 1046 -31.26 -1.19 -30.74
CA SER A 1046 -31.49 -2.44 -31.46
C SER A 1046 -30.51 -2.58 -32.62
N VAL A 1047 -30.14 -3.83 -32.97
CA VAL A 1047 -29.30 -4.09 -34.15
C VAL A 1047 -30.09 -3.74 -35.40
N SER A 1048 -29.53 -2.88 -36.23
CA SER A 1048 -30.13 -2.48 -37.49
C SER A 1048 -29.88 -3.55 -38.57
N LYS A 1049 -30.92 -4.28 -38.97
CA LYS A 1049 -30.82 -5.43 -39.89
C LYS A 1049 -30.77 -5.11 -41.39
N SER A 1050 -30.55 -3.85 -41.83
CA SER A 1050 -30.48 -3.51 -43.27
C SER A 1050 -29.73 -2.19 -43.62
N PRO A 1051 -28.46 -2.02 -43.26
CA PRO A 1051 -27.63 -1.02 -43.93
C PRO A 1051 -27.27 -1.52 -45.35
N VAL A 1052 -27.51 -0.71 -46.38
CA VAL A 1052 -26.99 -0.96 -47.73
C VAL A 1052 -25.52 -0.57 -47.74
N VAL A 1053 -24.63 -1.55 -47.58
CA VAL A 1053 -23.17 -1.33 -47.59
C VAL A 1053 -22.67 -1.31 -49.02
N THR A 1054 -22.21 -0.16 -49.51
CA THR A 1054 -21.71 -0.01 -50.89
C THR A 1054 -20.23 -0.39 -51.06
N SER A 1055 -19.56 -0.92 -50.03
CA SER A 1055 -18.24 -1.55 -50.15
C SER A 1055 -18.15 -2.88 -49.36
N THR A 1056 -18.74 -3.93 -49.92
CA THR A 1056 -18.33 -5.36 -49.85
C THR A 1056 -18.11 -6.10 -48.50
N GLN A 1057 -18.57 -5.65 -47.31
CA GLN A 1057 -18.19 -6.35 -46.05
C GLN A 1057 -19.29 -6.61 -44.99
N LEU A 1058 -20.58 -6.59 -45.37
CA LEU A 1058 -21.67 -7.03 -44.48
C LEU A 1058 -21.77 -8.56 -44.48
N VAL A 1059 -21.70 -9.19 -43.31
CA VAL A 1059 -21.82 -10.64 -43.16
C VAL A 1059 -22.86 -11.01 -42.09
N PRO A 1060 -23.67 -12.06 -42.29
CA PRO A 1060 -24.64 -12.50 -41.28
C PRO A 1060 -23.95 -13.12 -40.05
N THR A 1061 -22.76 -13.68 -40.23
CA THR A 1061 -21.89 -14.26 -39.21
C THR A 1061 -20.46 -14.35 -39.74
N PHE A 1062 -19.49 -14.64 -38.87
CA PHE A 1062 -18.10 -14.95 -39.20
C PHE A 1062 -17.68 -16.20 -38.39
N SER A 1063 -16.55 -16.82 -38.73
CA SER A 1063 -16.08 -18.04 -38.06
C SER A 1063 -14.83 -17.79 -37.22
N LEU A 1064 -14.69 -18.58 -36.17
CA LEU A 1064 -13.53 -18.60 -35.30
C LEU A 1064 -12.81 -19.95 -35.41
N MET A 1065 -11.49 -19.89 -35.46
CA MET A 1065 -10.59 -21.03 -35.34
C MET A 1065 -10.02 -21.09 -33.93
N ASP A 1066 -10.28 -22.16 -33.19
CA ASP A 1066 -9.72 -22.38 -31.87
C ASP A 1066 -8.24 -22.82 -31.92
N PRO A 1067 -7.52 -22.89 -30.79
CA PRO A 1067 -6.12 -23.33 -30.76
C PRO A 1067 -5.89 -24.77 -31.25
N SER A 1068 -6.93 -25.61 -31.32
CA SER A 1068 -6.87 -26.96 -31.87
C SER A 1068 -7.06 -27.00 -33.39
N GLY A 1069 -7.36 -25.87 -34.02
CA GLY A 1069 -7.63 -25.73 -35.44
C GLY A 1069 -9.09 -25.97 -35.83
N ALA A 1070 -9.99 -26.19 -34.87
CA ALA A 1070 -11.41 -26.39 -35.16
C ALA A 1070 -12.09 -25.05 -35.49
N ILE A 1071 -12.93 -25.05 -36.53
CA ILE A 1071 -13.60 -23.85 -37.04
C ILE A 1071 -15.09 -23.91 -36.67
N ALA A 1072 -15.59 -22.88 -35.99
CA ALA A 1072 -17.01 -22.75 -35.64
C ALA A 1072 -17.55 -21.35 -35.94
N PRO A 1073 -18.82 -21.20 -36.34
CA PRO A 1073 -19.43 -19.88 -36.53
C PRO A 1073 -19.57 -19.14 -35.19
N TYR A 1074 -19.40 -17.82 -35.21
CA TYR A 1074 -19.62 -16.95 -34.07
C TYR A 1074 -21.12 -16.77 -33.83
N THR A 1075 -21.61 -17.29 -32.69
CA THR A 1075 -23.04 -17.33 -32.33
C THR A 1075 -23.38 -16.50 -31.09
N ALA A 1076 -22.39 -15.96 -30.38
CA ALA A 1076 -22.61 -15.25 -29.12
C ALA A 1076 -23.41 -13.95 -29.30
N LEU A 1077 -23.33 -13.34 -30.48
CA LEU A 1077 -24.12 -12.16 -30.83
C LEU A 1077 -24.79 -12.35 -32.19
N PRO A 1078 -26.06 -11.91 -32.34
CA PRO A 1078 -26.73 -11.92 -33.63
C PRO A 1078 -26.15 -10.84 -34.56
N GLY A 1079 -25.98 -11.21 -35.83
CA GLY A 1079 -25.62 -10.30 -36.93
C GLY A 1079 -26.78 -9.43 -37.40
N ASP A 1080 -26.58 -8.57 -38.41
CA ASP A 1080 -25.42 -8.57 -39.34
C ASP A 1080 -24.19 -7.79 -38.81
N PHE A 1081 -22.99 -8.23 -39.21
CA PHE A 1081 -21.70 -7.65 -38.86
C PHE A 1081 -21.04 -6.95 -40.05
N LEU A 1082 -20.30 -5.89 -39.78
CA LEU A 1082 -19.41 -5.21 -40.71
C LEU A 1082 -17.97 -5.62 -40.41
N LEU A 1083 -17.29 -6.25 -41.36
CA LEU A 1083 -15.86 -6.55 -41.26
C LEU A 1083 -15.05 -5.47 -41.97
N SER A 1084 -13.90 -5.04 -41.44
CA SER A 1084 -13.03 -4.11 -42.16
C SER A 1084 -12.12 -4.83 -43.14
N ALA A 1085 -11.48 -4.10 -44.04
CA ALA A 1085 -10.22 -4.56 -44.61
C ALA A 1085 -9.16 -4.70 -43.49
N PRO A 1086 -8.16 -5.59 -43.64
CA PRO A 1086 -7.03 -5.63 -42.73
C PRO A 1086 -6.41 -4.24 -42.57
N THR A 1087 -6.11 -3.85 -41.33
CA THR A 1087 -5.58 -2.53 -40.99
C THR A 1087 -4.27 -2.24 -41.75
N SER A 1088 -4.13 -0.99 -42.20
CA SER A 1088 -2.96 -0.52 -42.94
C SER A 1088 -1.67 -0.56 -42.11
N SER A 1089 -0.53 -0.21 -42.72
CA SER A 1089 0.74 0.03 -41.99
C SER A 1089 0.64 1.15 -40.95
N THR A 1090 -0.34 2.05 -41.10
CA THR A 1090 -0.69 3.08 -40.13
C THR A 1090 -1.85 2.64 -39.23
N GLY A 1091 -2.14 1.33 -39.15
CA GLY A 1091 -3.13 0.71 -38.26
C GLY A 1091 -4.54 1.21 -38.47
N SER A 1092 -4.86 1.72 -39.67
CA SER A 1092 -6.16 2.31 -39.98
C SER A 1092 -7.02 1.33 -40.76
N ALA A 1093 -8.29 1.24 -40.43
CA ALA A 1093 -9.30 0.43 -41.10
C ALA A 1093 -10.53 1.31 -41.37
N SER A 1094 -10.93 1.45 -42.63
CA SER A 1094 -12.08 2.29 -43.00
C SER A 1094 -13.31 1.44 -43.32
N PHE A 1095 -14.49 1.95 -42.96
CA PHE A 1095 -15.78 1.38 -43.30
C PHE A 1095 -16.65 2.47 -43.91
N THR A 1096 -17.36 2.15 -44.98
CA THR A 1096 -18.39 3.04 -45.52
C THR A 1096 -19.67 2.26 -45.73
N PHE A 1097 -20.79 2.74 -45.15
CA PHE A 1097 -22.09 2.11 -45.30
C PHE A 1097 -23.20 3.15 -45.50
N GLN A 1098 -24.28 2.77 -46.19
CA GLN A 1098 -25.49 3.57 -46.25
C GLN A 1098 -26.59 2.95 -45.39
N HIS A 1099 -27.32 3.76 -44.64
CA HIS A 1099 -28.45 3.33 -43.83
C HIS A 1099 -29.74 3.97 -44.35
N SER A 1100 -30.72 3.16 -44.77
CA SER A 1100 -31.99 3.64 -45.33
C SER A 1100 -33.16 3.41 -44.35
N GLY A 1101 -34.24 4.19 -44.48
CA GLY A 1101 -35.44 4.04 -43.64
C GLY A 1101 -35.33 4.69 -42.25
N LEU A 1102 -34.54 5.76 -42.11
CA LEU A 1102 -34.51 6.57 -40.88
C LEU A 1102 -35.67 7.57 -40.85
N VAL A 1103 -36.27 7.70 -39.67
CA VAL A 1103 -37.30 8.72 -39.38
C VAL A 1103 -36.64 9.88 -38.65
N LEU A 1104 -37.18 11.09 -38.84
CA LEU A 1104 -36.71 12.31 -38.18
C LEU A 1104 -36.67 12.12 -36.65
N GLY A 1105 -35.46 12.16 -36.07
CA GLY A 1105 -35.23 11.97 -34.64
C GLY A 1105 -34.69 10.60 -34.23
N ASP A 1106 -34.54 9.65 -35.15
CA ASP A 1106 -33.83 8.40 -34.89
C ASP A 1106 -32.33 8.66 -34.67
N GLU A 1107 -31.71 7.88 -33.78
CA GLU A 1107 -30.27 7.85 -33.55
C GLU A 1107 -29.65 6.56 -34.09
N VAL A 1108 -28.43 6.68 -34.62
CA VAL A 1108 -27.66 5.56 -35.17
C VAL A 1108 -26.26 5.58 -34.58
N ARG A 1109 -25.74 4.39 -34.21
CA ARG A 1109 -24.40 4.20 -33.64
C ARG A 1109 -23.69 3.06 -34.37
N LEU A 1110 -22.42 3.26 -34.69
CA LEU A 1110 -21.51 2.17 -35.06
C LEU A 1110 -20.90 1.60 -33.77
N SER A 1111 -21.15 0.33 -33.49
CA SER A 1111 -20.64 -0.39 -32.32
C SER A 1111 -19.54 -1.34 -32.77
N ILE A 1112 -18.31 -1.13 -32.34
CA ILE A 1112 -17.26 -2.13 -32.54
C ILE A 1112 -17.56 -3.34 -31.65
N VAL A 1113 -17.46 -4.53 -32.22
CA VAL A 1113 -17.72 -5.82 -31.58
C VAL A 1113 -16.42 -6.52 -31.22
N ALA A 1114 -15.42 -6.46 -32.13
CA ALA A 1114 -14.13 -7.10 -31.91
C ALA A 1114 -13.06 -6.51 -32.84
N VAL A 1115 -11.80 -6.79 -32.55
CA VAL A 1115 -10.71 -6.71 -33.53
C VAL A 1115 -10.07 -8.09 -33.58
N LEU A 1116 -9.90 -8.63 -34.79
CA LEU A 1116 -9.62 -10.04 -34.98
C LEU A 1116 -8.39 -10.25 -35.85
N ASP A 1117 -7.61 -11.29 -35.52
CA ASP A 1117 -6.54 -11.77 -36.38
C ASP A 1117 -7.10 -12.70 -37.48
N PRO A 1118 -6.96 -12.31 -38.77
CA PRO A 1118 -7.40 -13.17 -39.87
C PRO A 1118 -6.51 -14.41 -39.99
N VAL A 1119 -7.12 -15.56 -40.24
CA VAL A 1119 -6.38 -16.78 -40.56
C VAL A 1119 -5.93 -16.73 -42.01
N ALA A 1120 -4.62 -16.84 -42.24
CA ALA A 1120 -4.03 -16.78 -43.57
C ALA A 1120 -4.68 -17.82 -44.51
N GLY A 1121 -5.15 -17.35 -45.68
CA GLY A 1121 -5.79 -18.20 -46.69
C GLY A 1121 -7.24 -18.61 -46.41
N MET A 1122 -7.85 -18.16 -45.30
CA MET A 1122 -9.25 -18.47 -44.94
C MET A 1122 -10.09 -17.21 -44.73
N PRO A 1123 -10.73 -16.67 -45.79
CA PRO A 1123 -11.58 -15.48 -45.68
C PRO A 1123 -12.74 -15.67 -44.69
N GLY A 1124 -12.92 -14.72 -43.77
CA GLY A 1124 -14.01 -14.77 -42.78
C GLY A 1124 -13.79 -15.74 -41.61
N VAL A 1125 -12.59 -16.35 -41.53
CA VAL A 1125 -12.15 -17.16 -40.39
C VAL A 1125 -11.10 -16.39 -39.61
N PHE A 1126 -11.29 -16.28 -38.31
CA PHE A 1126 -10.44 -15.51 -37.41
C PHE A 1126 -9.96 -16.37 -36.24
N THR A 1127 -8.87 -16.01 -35.59
CA THR A 1127 -8.42 -16.76 -34.41
C THR A 1127 -9.36 -16.49 -33.22
N ALA A 1128 -9.83 -17.54 -32.55
CA ALA A 1128 -10.78 -17.45 -31.43
C ALA A 1128 -10.21 -16.67 -30.23
N VAL A 1129 -8.89 -16.75 -30.06
CA VAL A 1129 -8.10 -16.04 -29.05
C VAL A 1129 -8.17 -14.51 -29.17
N SER A 1130 -8.56 -13.97 -30.34
CA SER A 1130 -8.67 -12.53 -30.55
C SER A 1130 -9.92 -11.89 -29.93
N LEU A 1131 -10.97 -12.64 -29.59
CA LEU A 1131 -12.28 -12.05 -29.25
C LEU A 1131 -12.36 -11.34 -27.90
N GLY A 1132 -11.44 -11.64 -26.98
CA GLY A 1132 -11.43 -11.10 -25.61
C GLY A 1132 -10.21 -10.24 -25.29
N GLN A 1133 -9.47 -9.77 -26.30
CA GLN A 1133 -8.17 -9.10 -26.08
C GLN A 1133 -8.20 -7.58 -26.27
N TRP A 1134 -9.37 -6.93 -26.26
CA TRP A 1134 -9.49 -5.54 -26.68
C TRP A 1134 -10.40 -4.73 -25.77
N GLU A 1135 -9.87 -3.62 -25.28
CA GLU A 1135 -10.64 -2.60 -24.57
C GLU A 1135 -11.21 -1.58 -25.56
N LEU A 1136 -12.49 -1.24 -25.37
CA LEU A 1136 -13.08 -0.05 -25.96
C LEU A 1136 -12.50 1.17 -25.23
N PRO A 1137 -12.21 2.28 -25.91
CA PRO A 1137 -11.69 3.47 -25.24
C PRO A 1137 -12.66 3.93 -24.15
N THR A 1138 -12.13 4.30 -22.99
CA THR A 1138 -12.87 5.14 -22.04
C THR A 1138 -13.29 6.39 -22.80
N THR A 1139 -14.57 6.73 -22.72
CA THR A 1139 -15.04 8.00 -23.29
C THR A 1139 -14.24 9.09 -22.58
N PRO A 1140 -13.58 10.05 -23.27
CA PRO A 1140 -12.96 11.18 -22.62
C PRO A 1140 -13.95 11.83 -21.67
N GLY A 1141 -13.76 11.60 -20.37
CA GLY A 1141 -14.55 12.25 -19.33
C GLY A 1141 -14.28 13.74 -19.42
N GLY A 1142 -15.24 14.50 -19.95
CA GLY A 1142 -15.25 15.96 -19.83
C GLY A 1142 -15.50 16.78 -21.10
N ALA A 1143 -15.43 16.23 -22.31
CA ALA A 1143 -15.66 17.04 -23.51
C ALA A 1143 -17.11 16.94 -23.99
N THR A 1144 -17.95 17.88 -23.58
CA THR A 1144 -19.22 18.16 -24.29
C THR A 1144 -18.85 18.58 -25.72
N PRO A 1145 -19.37 17.95 -26.79
CA PRO A 1145 -19.03 18.35 -28.14
C PRO A 1145 -19.57 19.76 -28.41
N THR A 1146 -18.68 20.75 -28.52
CA THR A 1146 -19.05 22.07 -29.04
C THR A 1146 -19.33 21.92 -30.53
N VAL A 1147 -20.62 21.95 -30.90
CA VAL A 1147 -21.04 22.16 -32.29
C VAL A 1147 -20.81 23.65 -32.60
N PRO A 1148 -19.98 24.01 -33.59
CA PRO A 1148 -19.88 25.40 -34.02
C PRO A 1148 -21.25 25.90 -34.48
N ALA A 1149 -21.72 27.01 -33.92
CA ALA A 1149 -22.93 27.66 -34.40
C ALA A 1149 -22.66 28.27 -35.79
N GLY A 1150 -23.21 27.65 -36.83
CA GLY A 1150 -23.21 28.18 -38.21
C GLY A 1150 -22.68 27.20 -39.26
N ALA A 1151 -23.48 26.21 -39.62
CA ALA A 1151 -23.28 25.39 -40.82
C ALA A 1151 -24.64 24.92 -41.35
N ASP A 1152 -25.43 25.88 -41.80
CA ASP A 1152 -26.66 25.75 -42.53
C ASP A 1152 -26.37 25.74 -44.03
N GLY A 1153 -26.59 24.58 -44.66
CA GLY A 1153 -26.82 24.49 -46.10
C GLY A 1153 -25.85 23.60 -46.88
N ARG A 1154 -26.30 22.36 -47.12
CA ARG A 1154 -25.87 21.40 -48.17
C ARG A 1154 -24.44 20.81 -48.04
N GLY A 1155 -24.42 19.49 -47.86
CA GLY A 1155 -23.35 18.61 -48.34
C GLY A 1155 -22.25 18.30 -47.32
N LEU A 1156 -22.15 17.01 -46.96
CA LEU A 1156 -21.01 16.34 -46.34
C LEU A 1156 -20.53 16.91 -44.99
N THR A 1157 -21.09 16.41 -43.89
CA THR A 1157 -20.37 16.38 -42.61
C THR A 1157 -19.39 15.22 -42.64
N THR A 1158 -18.12 15.49 -42.94
CA THR A 1158 -17.01 14.65 -42.50
C THR A 1158 -16.91 14.77 -40.98
N ALA A 1159 -17.32 13.72 -40.27
CA ALA A 1159 -16.99 13.51 -38.87
C ALA A 1159 -15.76 12.58 -38.82
N TYR A 1160 -14.77 12.93 -37.99
CA TYR A 1160 -13.53 12.17 -37.79
C TYR A 1160 -13.78 10.81 -37.13
#